data_AF-A0A5C4S491-F1
#
_entry.id   AF-A0A5C4S491-F1
#
_cell.length_a   1.000
_cell.length_b   1.000
_cell.length_c   1.000
_cell.angle_alpha   90.00
_cell.angle_beta   90.00
_cell.angle_gamma   90.00
#
_symmetry.space_group_name_H-M   'P 1'
#
loop_
_entity.id
_entity.type
_entity.pdbx_description
1 polymer ?
#
loop_
_entity_poly.entity_id
_entity_poly.type
_entity_poly.pdbx_seq_one_letter_code
_entity_poly.pdbx_strand_id
1 'polypeptide(L)'
;MSTDIRTSAKEHFYISKAARNRFHLDDPDLLLLPNERHEAMALAERQTEALNQRRRLVEGEDAKPLLPAQFHGMKLLHELQHHIIDKVSGLQTGALAALEHGTSNWHAIEYLGKFLERFPTTEIYHAKTTSEACLKSRSGRADVLEEAFLVWLNNRNPALKEFAGLISDRELHGDEAYPQLVRAMQEAIRASGPVSNAGDLEELLLNPSRYAPGSLLDQLRFIRLNWGEMLSDSPWWPLLDEAIVLIEDEDRYLFFENVAQQGGGQAHGAFGEKEAHAPSYDDLANAPARYSHDSSWMPEVVMIAKSTYVWLDQLSRQYGRRVTRLQEIPDEELDLLAGRGFTSLWLIGLWERSYASRKIKQLQGNPEAKASAYALESYDIAQELGGYDGYVDLRNRAMQRGIRLASDMVPNHTGIDSELVRNRPEWFLSANEPPYQNYTYNGPNLSEDSRYGIHIEDGYWNRSDAAVTFKRVDHLTGDTRYVYHGNDGTTMPWNDTAQLNFLDPQVREGVIQQILHVARMFPVIRFDAAMVLAKMHIQRLWFPLHGHAPGIPSRGAWSMSMADFEAAMPQEFWREVVDRVAQEAPDTLLLAEAFWMLEGYFVRTLGMHRVYNSAFMHMLKKEDNAGYRVLIKKTLEFDAEILKRYVNFMNNPDEDTAIAQFGRGDKYFGVCMMMLTMPGLPMIGHGQVEGFTEKYGMEYAKAYYDEQPDHELVERHYREIFPVMKQRSLFAEVAHFQLFDLYAPDGQVNENVFAYTNRHEGKQSLFIYNNRYEASEGWIRISAARLDNGSFTHTTLGDALGLPGEHDRYVIFRDQRSGLEFIRSCALVREQGLYASLGGYQYNIFMEFRVVRPSKLKPFDRVSEELNGRGVGSIEIEALLMSLRPIHQIVEAAIGGIIGKPEAQSAKPEQLAATFGTTCQTMLEAVAERFGELMETPLTLPDGIADQAAKSYLNALRFKTELGGTAGSNRIKAVLGINGKKNDAFRPMARILIALESLQEMLRADGLLEKQLIDQWMLGDTLETVIADHPSWPVSGAGAVDLFSCLLARRTETGSDETPDEQLMNSIRALHESGDRHFKAFMQVQHLHGKEWFRERQLSLFAYWIMVQALIETTEAQQAAANEPAMLGTWLDTIEQLEITAFLSGYEMGALLEKSS
;
A
#
# COMPACT_ATOMS: atom_id res chain seq x y z
N MET A 1 -7.33 -35.51 -64.67
CA MET A 1 -7.55 -34.09 -65.03
C MET A 1 -6.41 -33.32 -64.42
N SER A 2 -5.62 -32.63 -65.25
CA SER A 2 -4.32 -32.04 -64.90
C SER A 2 -4.43 -31.11 -63.69
N THR A 3 -3.72 -31.45 -62.62
CA THR A 3 -3.39 -30.55 -61.50
C THR A 3 -2.09 -29.86 -61.82
N ASP A 4 -2.12 -28.94 -62.79
CA ASP A 4 -1.09 -27.92 -62.94
C ASP A 4 -1.66 -26.64 -62.32
N ILE A 5 -1.45 -26.48 -61.02
CA ILE A 5 -1.56 -25.17 -60.39
C ILE A 5 -0.44 -24.36 -61.02
N ARG A 6 -0.78 -23.35 -61.83
CA ARG A 6 0.20 -22.38 -62.33
C ARG A 6 0.85 -21.70 -61.11
N THR A 7 2.00 -22.19 -60.68
CA THR A 7 3.04 -21.29 -60.18
C THR A 7 3.22 -20.26 -61.28
N SER A 8 2.96 -18.98 -60.99
CA SER A 8 3.19 -17.88 -61.93
C SER A 8 4.58 -18.04 -62.52
N ALA A 9 4.66 -18.51 -63.76
CA ALA A 9 5.89 -18.53 -64.55
C ALA A 9 6.08 -17.18 -65.27
N LYS A 10 5.59 -16.11 -64.64
CA LYS A 10 5.67 -14.74 -65.12
C LYS A 10 6.87 -14.09 -64.46
N GLU A 11 7.76 -13.55 -65.27
CA GLU A 11 8.90 -12.79 -64.78
C GLU A 11 8.42 -11.39 -64.40
N HIS A 12 8.76 -10.91 -63.20
CA HIS A 12 8.46 -9.55 -62.73
C HIS A 12 9.59 -8.59 -63.08
N PHE A 13 9.27 -7.34 -63.44
CA PHE A 13 10.27 -6.39 -63.92
C PHE A 13 9.92 -4.91 -63.64
N TYR A 14 9.43 -4.64 -62.43
CA TYR A 14 9.06 -3.31 -61.95
C TYR A 14 10.21 -2.46 -61.34
N ILE A 15 11.46 -2.92 -61.41
CA ILE A 15 12.65 -2.13 -61.01
C ILE A 15 13.28 -1.49 -62.25
N SER A 16 13.46 -0.17 -62.23
CA SER A 16 13.95 0.58 -63.39
C SER A 16 15.40 0.23 -63.74
N LYS A 17 15.72 0.27 -65.05
CA LYS A 17 17.09 0.13 -65.59
C LYS A 17 18.04 1.17 -65.00
N ALA A 18 17.54 2.39 -64.79
CA ALA A 18 18.28 3.46 -64.14
C ALA A 18 18.70 3.06 -62.71
N ALA A 19 17.79 2.49 -61.92
CA ALA A 19 18.10 1.97 -60.59
C ALA A 19 19.07 0.79 -60.63
N ARG A 20 18.86 -0.19 -61.52
CA ARG A 20 19.76 -1.34 -61.69
C ARG A 20 21.19 -0.90 -62.00
N ASN A 21 21.35 0.06 -62.92
CA ASN A 21 22.67 0.61 -63.27
C ASN A 21 23.26 1.45 -62.14
N ARG A 22 22.45 2.28 -61.47
CA ARG A 22 22.89 3.19 -60.41
C ARG A 22 23.36 2.46 -59.16
N PHE A 23 22.71 1.35 -58.81
CA PHE A 23 23.03 0.57 -57.60
C PHE A 23 23.71 -0.77 -57.89
N HIS A 24 24.07 -1.06 -59.15
CA HIS A 24 24.71 -2.32 -59.57
C HIS A 24 23.93 -3.57 -59.15
N LEU A 25 22.64 -3.60 -59.50
CA LEU A 25 21.72 -4.69 -59.13
C LEU A 25 21.76 -5.79 -60.20
N ASP A 26 22.72 -6.70 -60.07
CA ASP A 26 22.92 -7.86 -60.96
C ASP A 26 22.39 -9.18 -60.35
N ASP A 27 21.72 -9.11 -59.20
CA ASP A 27 21.14 -10.28 -58.52
C ASP A 27 19.92 -10.82 -59.30
N PRO A 28 19.97 -12.06 -59.84
CA PRO A 28 18.82 -12.66 -60.53
C PRO A 28 17.64 -12.91 -59.59
N ASP A 29 17.86 -12.99 -58.28
CA ASP A 29 16.84 -13.28 -57.28
C ASP A 29 16.26 -11.99 -56.66
N LEU A 30 16.58 -10.80 -57.20
CA LEU A 30 16.20 -9.50 -56.66
C LEU A 30 14.70 -9.35 -56.35
N LEU A 31 13.86 -9.93 -57.20
CA LEU A 31 12.41 -9.87 -57.11
C LEU A 31 11.78 -11.19 -56.59
N LEU A 32 12.61 -12.14 -56.18
CA LEU A 32 12.14 -13.43 -55.68
C LEU A 32 11.45 -13.28 -54.31
N LEU A 33 10.39 -14.05 -54.14
CA LEU A 33 9.66 -14.24 -52.88
C LEU A 33 9.70 -15.72 -52.47
N PRO A 34 10.58 -16.08 -51.52
CA PRO A 34 10.60 -17.42 -50.94
C PRO A 34 9.30 -17.74 -50.20
N ASN A 35 8.93 -19.01 -50.17
CA ASN A 35 7.73 -19.50 -49.48
C ASN A 35 7.96 -19.74 -47.97
N GLU A 36 9.20 -19.65 -47.48
CA GLU A 36 9.55 -19.85 -46.08
C GLU A 36 10.07 -18.57 -45.42
N ARG A 37 9.55 -18.25 -44.22
CA ARG A 37 9.84 -17.02 -43.48
C ARG A 37 11.33 -16.71 -43.27
N HIS A 38 12.09 -17.69 -42.79
CA HIS A 38 13.52 -17.50 -42.49
C HIS A 38 14.33 -17.23 -43.76
N GLU A 39 14.00 -17.92 -44.86
CA GLU A 39 14.63 -17.71 -46.15
C GLU A 39 14.23 -16.35 -46.76
N ALA A 40 12.96 -15.96 -46.62
CA ALA A 40 12.45 -14.69 -47.10
C ALA A 40 13.11 -13.49 -46.41
N MET A 41 13.27 -13.55 -45.08
CA MET A 41 13.95 -12.50 -44.32
C MET A 41 15.46 -12.47 -44.62
N ALA A 42 16.14 -13.61 -44.57
CA ALA A 42 17.59 -13.67 -44.87
C ALA A 42 17.90 -13.18 -46.30
N LEU A 43 17.02 -13.46 -47.27
CA LEU A 43 17.13 -12.93 -48.62
C LEU A 43 16.90 -11.41 -48.65
N ALA A 44 15.86 -10.90 -47.99
CA ALA A 44 15.56 -9.47 -47.95
C ALA A 44 16.66 -8.65 -47.25
N GLU A 45 17.22 -9.16 -46.16
CA GLU A 45 18.35 -8.55 -45.46
C GLU A 45 19.59 -8.48 -46.35
N ARG A 46 19.99 -9.60 -46.95
CA ARG A 46 21.12 -9.65 -47.90
C ARG A 46 20.94 -8.67 -49.08
N GLN A 47 19.73 -8.60 -49.63
CA GLN A 47 19.42 -7.71 -50.76
C GLN A 47 19.47 -6.24 -50.35
N THR A 48 18.83 -5.88 -49.24
CA THR A 48 18.81 -4.50 -48.73
C THR A 48 20.17 -4.06 -48.20
N GLU A 49 20.98 -4.93 -47.62
CA GLU A 49 22.35 -4.63 -47.22
C GLU A 49 23.20 -4.24 -48.44
N ALA A 50 23.22 -5.09 -49.48
CA ALA A 50 23.95 -4.80 -50.72
C ALA A 50 23.48 -3.49 -51.37
N LEU A 51 22.15 -3.27 -51.41
CA LEU A 51 21.53 -2.03 -51.88
C LEU A 51 21.97 -0.83 -51.05
N ASN A 52 21.89 -0.90 -49.72
CA ASN A 52 22.20 0.20 -48.81
C ASN A 52 23.67 0.56 -48.82
N GLN A 53 24.57 -0.41 -48.90
CA GLN A 53 26.01 -0.18 -49.10
C GLN A 53 26.26 0.64 -50.38
N ARG A 54 25.61 0.26 -51.49
CA ARG A 54 25.70 0.99 -52.76
C ARG A 54 25.04 2.37 -52.70
N ARG A 55 23.91 2.51 -52.01
CA ARG A 55 23.24 3.80 -51.77
C ARG A 55 24.13 4.76 -50.99
N ARG A 56 24.80 4.31 -49.92
CA ARG A 56 25.74 5.14 -49.15
C ARG A 56 26.89 5.66 -50.02
N LEU A 57 27.41 4.83 -50.92
CA LEU A 57 28.47 5.22 -51.86
C LEU A 57 28.02 6.27 -52.90
N VAL A 58 26.75 6.22 -53.33
CA VAL A 58 26.22 7.09 -54.41
C VAL A 58 25.54 8.35 -53.86
N GLU A 59 24.86 8.25 -52.72
CA GLU A 59 23.97 9.27 -52.14
C GLU A 59 24.57 9.93 -50.90
N GLY A 60 25.71 9.44 -50.38
CA GLY A 60 26.39 9.94 -49.19
C GLY A 60 26.06 9.14 -47.93
N GLU A 61 26.81 9.36 -46.84
CA GLU A 61 26.64 8.64 -45.57
C GLU A 61 25.26 8.88 -44.93
N ASP A 62 24.62 10.03 -45.20
CA ASP A 62 23.30 10.40 -44.69
C ASP A 62 22.13 9.77 -45.48
N ALA A 63 22.41 8.84 -46.40
CA ALA A 63 21.38 8.17 -47.18
C ALA A 63 20.49 7.30 -46.30
N LYS A 64 19.18 7.58 -46.29
CA LYS A 64 18.20 6.80 -45.53
C LYS A 64 18.19 5.33 -46.02
N PRO A 65 18.44 4.34 -45.14
CA PRO A 65 18.52 2.93 -45.54
C PRO A 65 17.14 2.38 -45.91
N LEU A 66 17.11 1.48 -46.90
CA LEU A 66 15.97 0.61 -47.14
C LEU A 66 15.91 -0.47 -46.07
N LEU A 67 14.72 -0.70 -45.56
CA LEU A 67 14.51 -1.61 -44.45
C LEU A 67 14.14 -3.01 -44.99
N PRO A 68 14.84 -4.09 -44.56
CA PRO A 68 14.60 -5.46 -45.02
C PRO A 68 13.13 -5.91 -45.00
N ALA A 69 12.42 -5.76 -43.88
CA ALA A 69 11.05 -6.24 -43.75
C ALA A 69 10.09 -5.41 -44.60
N GLN A 70 10.24 -4.09 -44.65
CA GLN A 70 9.46 -3.24 -45.54
C GLN A 70 9.75 -3.52 -47.02
N PHE A 71 11.00 -3.87 -47.38
CA PHE A 71 11.36 -4.27 -48.74
C PHE A 71 10.70 -5.60 -49.13
N HIS A 72 10.67 -6.58 -48.22
CA HIS A 72 9.89 -7.81 -48.39
C HIS A 72 8.39 -7.51 -48.54
N GLY A 73 7.83 -6.64 -47.69
CA GLY A 73 6.43 -6.21 -47.77
C GLY A 73 6.07 -5.54 -49.10
N MET A 74 6.97 -4.76 -49.69
CA MET A 74 6.77 -4.17 -51.02
C MET A 74 6.67 -5.25 -52.11
N LYS A 75 7.58 -6.24 -52.09
CA LYS A 75 7.55 -7.36 -53.04
C LYS A 75 6.24 -8.14 -52.90
N LEU A 76 5.85 -8.44 -51.66
CA LEU A 76 4.59 -9.15 -51.38
C LEU A 76 3.37 -8.37 -51.83
N LEU A 77 3.30 -7.05 -51.58
CA LEU A 77 2.21 -6.21 -52.05
C LEU A 77 2.04 -6.29 -53.57
N HIS A 78 3.15 -6.29 -54.31
CA HIS A 78 3.14 -6.38 -55.77
C HIS A 78 2.60 -7.73 -56.26
N GLU A 79 3.00 -8.85 -55.64
CA GLU A 79 2.45 -10.17 -55.96
C GLU A 79 0.95 -10.29 -55.68
N LEU A 80 0.49 -9.73 -54.56
CA LEU A 80 -0.92 -9.76 -54.20
C LEU A 80 -1.77 -8.98 -55.22
N GLN A 81 -1.23 -7.89 -55.78
CA GLN A 81 -1.88 -7.13 -56.85
C GLN A 81 -1.94 -7.92 -58.16
N HIS A 82 -0.85 -8.60 -58.55
CA HIS A 82 -0.85 -9.51 -59.71
C HIS A 82 -1.89 -10.62 -59.57
N HIS A 83 -1.91 -11.28 -58.42
CA HIS A 83 -2.85 -12.37 -58.16
C HIS A 83 -4.31 -11.92 -58.29
N ILE A 84 -4.63 -10.70 -57.83
CA ILE A 84 -5.97 -10.13 -57.97
C ILE A 84 -6.30 -9.80 -59.43
N ILE A 85 -5.34 -9.31 -60.21
CA ILE A 85 -5.52 -9.09 -61.65
C ILE A 85 -5.82 -10.41 -62.38
N ASP A 86 -5.10 -11.49 -62.04
CA ASP A 86 -5.28 -12.82 -62.64
C ASP A 86 -6.65 -13.45 -62.37
N LYS A 87 -7.34 -13.04 -61.30
CA LYS A 87 -8.72 -13.46 -61.02
C LYS A 87 -9.73 -12.91 -62.02
N VAL A 88 -9.40 -11.82 -62.73
CA VAL A 88 -10.28 -11.18 -63.70
C VAL A 88 -10.03 -11.76 -65.09
N SER A 89 -10.77 -12.82 -65.42
CA SER A 89 -10.62 -13.56 -66.67
C SER A 89 -10.73 -12.65 -67.90
N GLY A 90 -9.70 -12.69 -68.75
CA GLY A 90 -9.69 -12.00 -70.04
C GLY A 90 -9.29 -10.53 -69.98
N LEU A 91 -8.93 -10.00 -68.80
CA LEU A 91 -8.56 -8.59 -68.62
C LEU A 91 -7.35 -8.20 -69.48
N GLN A 92 -6.26 -8.96 -69.43
CA GLN A 92 -5.06 -8.66 -70.22
C GLN A 92 -5.32 -8.74 -71.73
N THR A 93 -6.21 -9.66 -72.13
CA THR A 93 -6.61 -9.82 -73.54
C THR A 93 -7.46 -8.65 -74.02
N GLY A 94 -8.38 -8.16 -73.16
CA GLY A 94 -9.19 -6.97 -73.41
C GLY A 94 -8.36 -5.69 -73.44
N ALA A 95 -7.39 -5.56 -72.54
CA ALA A 95 -6.47 -4.41 -72.49
C ALA A 95 -5.58 -4.32 -73.73
N LEU A 96 -5.06 -5.46 -74.20
CA LEU A 96 -4.35 -5.52 -75.47
C LEU A 96 -5.24 -5.13 -76.66
N ALA A 97 -6.48 -5.62 -76.68
CA ALA A 97 -7.42 -5.26 -77.75
C ALA A 97 -7.76 -3.76 -77.73
N ALA A 98 -7.96 -3.16 -76.55
CA ALA A 98 -8.19 -1.73 -76.40
C ALA A 98 -6.98 -0.90 -76.90
N LEU A 99 -5.76 -1.34 -76.56
CA LEU A 99 -4.53 -0.71 -77.03
C LEU A 99 -4.37 -0.80 -78.57
N GLU A 100 -4.68 -1.97 -79.15
CA GLU A 100 -4.62 -2.23 -80.59
C GLU A 100 -5.72 -1.49 -81.39
N HIS A 101 -6.89 -1.24 -80.77
CA HIS A 101 -7.97 -0.47 -81.37
C HIS A 101 -7.76 1.05 -81.29
N GLY A 102 -7.11 1.54 -80.22
CA GLY A 102 -6.85 2.97 -80.00
C GLY A 102 -5.63 3.53 -80.74
N THR A 103 -4.76 2.69 -81.30
CA THR A 103 -3.52 3.10 -81.98
C THR A 103 -3.35 2.42 -83.34
N SER A 104 -2.67 3.06 -84.30
CA SER A 104 -2.29 2.36 -85.53
C SER A 104 -1.24 1.29 -85.19
N ASN A 105 -1.43 0.03 -85.66
CA ASN A 105 -0.70 -1.20 -85.28
C ASN A 105 0.83 -1.10 -85.05
N TRP A 106 1.51 -0.11 -85.62
CA TRP A 106 2.95 0.10 -85.44
C TRP A 106 3.33 0.87 -84.16
N HIS A 107 2.44 1.67 -83.58
CA HIS A 107 2.73 2.47 -82.39
C HIS A 107 2.62 1.66 -81.07
N ALA A 108 1.71 0.68 -80.96
CA ALA A 108 1.55 -0.10 -79.73
C ALA A 108 2.79 -0.93 -79.35
N ILE A 109 3.44 -1.57 -80.34
CA ILE A 109 4.66 -2.34 -80.12
C ILE A 109 5.83 -1.41 -79.77
N GLU A 110 5.89 -0.23 -80.39
CA GLU A 110 6.88 0.79 -80.04
C GLU A 110 6.69 1.28 -78.60
N TYR A 111 5.45 1.47 -78.15
CA TYR A 111 5.12 1.95 -76.80
C TYR A 111 5.48 0.93 -75.71
N LEU A 112 5.14 -0.34 -75.92
CA LEU A 112 5.56 -1.44 -75.03
C LEU A 112 7.09 -1.62 -75.05
N GLY A 113 7.73 -1.38 -76.21
CA GLY A 113 9.19 -1.41 -76.37
C GLY A 113 9.89 -0.34 -75.54
N LYS A 114 9.39 0.90 -75.56
CA LYS A 114 9.92 2.01 -74.75
C LYS A 114 9.77 1.75 -73.25
N PHE A 115 8.68 1.12 -72.82
CA PHE A 115 8.55 0.68 -71.44
C PHE A 115 9.63 -0.35 -71.09
N LEU A 116 9.81 -1.40 -71.91
CA LEU A 116 10.87 -2.41 -71.72
C LEU A 116 12.30 -1.86 -71.75
N GLU A 117 12.55 -0.76 -72.45
CA GLU A 117 13.86 -0.09 -72.40
C GLU A 117 14.16 0.52 -71.02
N ARG A 118 13.11 0.94 -70.30
CA ARG A 118 13.18 1.56 -68.97
C ARG A 118 12.98 0.57 -67.83
N PHE A 119 12.18 -0.45 -68.05
CA PHE A 119 11.89 -1.55 -67.13
C PHE A 119 12.15 -2.88 -67.86
N PRO A 120 13.43 -3.25 -68.06
CA PRO A 120 13.79 -4.46 -68.78
C PRO A 120 13.58 -5.69 -67.91
N THR A 121 13.15 -6.78 -68.53
CA THR A 121 13.27 -8.12 -67.94
C THR A 121 14.75 -8.44 -67.68
N THR A 122 15.02 -9.41 -66.81
CA THR A 122 16.37 -9.86 -66.47
C THR A 122 17.12 -10.33 -67.72
N GLU A 123 16.45 -11.05 -68.62
CA GLU A 123 17.04 -11.48 -69.89
C GLU A 123 17.37 -10.31 -70.83
N ILE A 124 16.53 -9.27 -70.88
CA ILE A 124 16.78 -8.07 -71.70
C ILE A 124 17.90 -7.23 -71.08
N TYR A 125 17.94 -7.11 -69.75
CA TYR A 125 18.96 -6.34 -69.02
C TYR A 125 20.37 -6.92 -69.24
N HIS A 126 20.50 -8.25 -69.22
CA HIS A 126 21.76 -8.95 -69.50
C HIS A 126 22.03 -9.18 -71.01
N ALA A 127 21.25 -8.55 -71.90
CA ALA A 127 21.38 -8.67 -73.34
C ALA A 127 21.31 -10.12 -73.89
N LYS A 128 20.62 -11.02 -73.18
CA LYS A 128 20.36 -12.41 -73.61
C LYS A 128 19.22 -12.49 -74.64
N THR A 129 18.27 -11.56 -74.58
CA THR A 129 17.16 -11.43 -75.53
C THR A 129 16.92 -9.96 -75.89
N THR A 130 16.11 -9.67 -76.91
CA THR A 130 15.77 -8.30 -77.32
C THR A 130 14.32 -7.94 -77.00
N SER A 131 14.03 -6.65 -76.80
CA SER A 131 12.65 -6.17 -76.60
C SER A 131 11.72 -6.58 -77.74
N GLU A 132 12.23 -6.59 -78.98
CA GLU A 132 11.51 -7.08 -80.16
C GLU A 132 11.15 -8.57 -80.07
N ALA A 133 12.03 -9.41 -79.50
CA ALA A 133 11.76 -10.83 -79.33
C ALA A 133 10.69 -11.08 -78.27
N CYS A 134 10.71 -10.35 -77.14
CA CYS A 134 9.70 -10.41 -76.09
C CYS A 134 8.30 -10.03 -76.62
N LEU A 135 8.24 -8.91 -77.37
CA LEU A 135 6.99 -8.36 -77.91
C LEU A 135 6.47 -9.09 -79.16
N LYS A 136 7.15 -10.12 -79.67
CA LYS A 136 6.59 -10.98 -80.74
C LYS A 136 5.45 -11.86 -80.24
N SER A 137 5.51 -12.27 -78.97
CA SER A 137 4.47 -13.10 -78.36
C SER A 137 3.31 -12.25 -77.86
N ARG A 138 2.07 -12.75 -78.01
CA ARG A 138 0.88 -12.07 -77.46
C ARG A 138 0.89 -12.06 -75.92
N SER A 139 1.43 -13.10 -75.29
CA SER A 139 1.63 -13.18 -73.85
C SER A 139 2.61 -12.12 -73.36
N GLY A 140 3.79 -11.98 -73.99
CA GLY A 140 4.77 -10.98 -73.60
C GLY A 140 4.25 -9.54 -73.72
N ARG A 141 3.39 -9.25 -74.70
CA ARG A 141 2.73 -7.93 -74.77
C ARG A 141 1.75 -7.70 -73.61
N ALA A 142 0.98 -8.72 -73.24
CA ALA A 142 0.04 -8.66 -72.11
C ALA A 142 0.80 -8.46 -70.80
N ASP A 143 1.90 -9.17 -70.61
CA ASP A 143 2.73 -9.09 -69.41
C ASP A 143 3.32 -7.68 -69.24
N VAL A 144 3.86 -7.10 -70.32
CA VAL A 144 4.39 -5.73 -70.31
C VAL A 144 3.30 -4.68 -70.03
N LEU A 145 2.10 -4.87 -70.57
CA LEU A 145 0.99 -3.95 -70.35
C LEU A 145 0.51 -3.97 -68.89
N GLU A 146 0.40 -5.16 -68.30
CA GLU A 146 0.05 -5.33 -66.89
C GLU A 146 1.12 -4.74 -65.96
N GLU A 147 2.39 -5.02 -66.23
CA GLU A 147 3.51 -4.49 -65.46
C GLU A 147 3.55 -2.95 -65.51
N ALA A 148 3.31 -2.37 -66.68
CA ALA A 148 3.24 -0.92 -66.85
C ALA A 148 2.12 -0.29 -66.01
N PHE A 149 0.98 -0.97 -65.87
CA PHE A 149 -0.12 -0.53 -65.02
C PHE A 149 0.21 -0.65 -63.53
N LEU A 150 0.86 -1.74 -63.09
CA LEU A 150 1.25 -1.89 -61.68
C LEU A 150 2.39 -0.95 -61.28
N VAL A 151 3.33 -0.66 -62.18
CA VAL A 151 4.34 0.41 -61.97
C VAL A 151 3.63 1.76 -61.78
N TRP A 152 2.65 2.08 -62.63
CA TRP A 152 1.85 3.30 -62.49
C TRP A 152 1.08 3.37 -61.16
N LEU A 153 0.53 2.23 -60.72
CA LEU A 153 -0.21 2.10 -59.46
C LEU A 153 0.73 2.29 -58.25
N ASN A 154 1.86 1.58 -58.23
CA ASN A 154 2.80 1.60 -57.12
C ASN A 154 3.50 2.96 -56.96
N ASN A 155 3.75 3.69 -58.04
CA ASN A 155 4.28 5.07 -57.97
C ASN A 155 3.27 6.08 -57.40
N ARG A 156 1.97 5.74 -57.34
CA ARG A 156 0.92 6.54 -56.69
C ARG A 156 0.68 6.17 -55.23
N ASN A 157 1.25 5.06 -54.76
CA ASN A 157 1.13 4.62 -53.39
C ASN A 157 2.11 5.39 -52.49
N PRO A 158 1.66 6.30 -51.60
CA PRO A 158 2.57 7.12 -50.82
C PRO A 158 3.40 6.30 -49.80
N ALA A 159 2.95 5.11 -49.42
CA ALA A 159 3.70 4.21 -48.54
C ALA A 159 4.96 3.63 -49.20
N LEU A 160 5.01 3.61 -50.55
CA LEU A 160 6.17 3.13 -51.30
C LEU A 160 7.19 4.23 -51.63
N LYS A 161 7.04 5.43 -51.06
CA LYS A 161 7.91 6.58 -51.33
C LYS A 161 9.39 6.30 -51.06
N GLU A 162 9.69 5.52 -50.02
CA GLU A 162 11.08 5.15 -49.68
C GLU A 162 11.74 4.27 -50.76
N PHE A 163 10.93 3.52 -51.52
CA PHE A 163 11.36 2.68 -52.65
C PHE A 163 11.32 3.40 -53.99
N ALA A 164 10.93 4.69 -54.03
CA ALA A 164 10.81 5.45 -55.28
C ALA A 164 12.12 5.46 -56.09
N GLY A 165 13.28 5.37 -55.43
CA GLY A 165 14.58 5.24 -56.12
C GLY A 165 14.75 3.97 -56.95
N LEU A 166 13.96 2.93 -56.69
CA LEU A 166 13.97 1.65 -57.41
C LEU A 166 12.90 1.57 -58.50
N ILE A 167 11.68 1.98 -58.16
CA ILE A 167 10.48 1.77 -58.98
C ILE A 167 10.01 3.00 -59.76
N SER A 168 10.78 4.10 -59.78
CA SER A 168 10.33 5.40 -60.34
C SER A 168 9.90 5.34 -61.80
N ASP A 169 8.71 5.84 -62.10
CA ASP A 169 8.21 6.05 -63.46
C ASP A 169 8.47 7.47 -64.02
N ARG A 170 9.27 8.31 -63.35
CA ARG A 170 9.50 9.71 -63.74
C ARG A 170 10.06 9.88 -65.16
N GLU A 171 10.93 8.97 -65.61
CA GLU A 171 11.48 8.99 -66.97
C GLU A 171 10.42 8.71 -68.04
N LEU A 172 9.27 8.14 -67.67
CA LEU A 172 8.15 7.83 -68.56
C LEU A 172 7.10 8.95 -68.61
N HIS A 173 7.11 9.91 -67.67
CA HIS A 173 6.12 11.02 -67.65
C HIS A 173 6.26 12.01 -68.81
N GLY A 174 7.45 12.10 -69.40
CA GLY A 174 7.71 12.90 -70.61
C GLY A 174 7.31 12.21 -71.91
N ASP A 175 6.86 10.95 -71.86
CA ASP A 175 6.48 10.16 -73.02
C ASP A 175 4.95 10.13 -73.18
N GLU A 176 4.44 10.55 -74.33
CA GLU A 176 3.01 10.51 -74.65
C GLU A 176 2.45 9.06 -74.71
N ALA A 177 3.33 8.06 -74.83
CA ALA A 177 2.98 6.64 -74.94
C ALA A 177 2.54 6.01 -73.61
N TYR A 178 3.21 6.35 -72.50
CA TYR A 178 2.98 5.69 -71.20
C TYR A 178 1.56 5.91 -70.65
N PRO A 179 0.96 7.12 -70.72
CA PRO A 179 -0.44 7.32 -70.38
C PRO A 179 -1.42 6.50 -71.23
N GLN A 180 -1.06 6.13 -72.46
CA GLN A 180 -1.92 5.33 -73.35
C GLN A 180 -1.93 3.85 -72.93
N LEU A 181 -0.79 3.32 -72.46
CA LEU A 181 -0.72 1.96 -71.91
C LEU A 181 -1.62 1.84 -70.67
N VAL A 182 -1.52 2.81 -69.76
CA VAL A 182 -2.36 2.86 -68.55
C VAL A 182 -3.84 2.99 -68.91
N ARG A 183 -4.20 3.87 -69.86
CA ARG A 183 -5.59 4.03 -70.31
C ARG A 183 -6.17 2.75 -70.90
N ALA A 184 -5.38 2.01 -71.70
CA ALA A 184 -5.84 0.75 -72.28
C ALA A 184 -6.18 -0.29 -71.19
N MET A 185 -5.39 -0.34 -70.11
CA MET A 185 -5.69 -1.19 -68.95
C MET A 185 -6.93 -0.69 -68.20
N GLN A 186 -7.06 0.62 -67.96
CA GLN A 186 -8.24 1.21 -67.31
C GLN A 186 -9.54 0.98 -68.12
N GLU A 187 -9.48 1.05 -69.45
CA GLU A 187 -10.61 0.74 -70.33
C GLU A 187 -11.03 -0.73 -70.23
N ALA A 188 -10.06 -1.64 -70.19
CA ALA A 188 -10.33 -3.06 -69.99
C ALA A 188 -10.93 -3.36 -68.60
N ILE A 189 -10.43 -2.69 -67.56
CA ILE A 189 -10.97 -2.78 -66.20
C ILE A 189 -12.43 -2.33 -66.19
N ARG A 190 -12.75 -1.19 -66.79
CA ARG A 190 -14.13 -0.69 -66.88
C ARG A 190 -15.04 -1.63 -67.67
N ALA A 191 -14.52 -2.24 -68.73
CA ALA A 191 -15.25 -3.20 -69.54
C ALA A 191 -15.51 -4.53 -68.81
N SER A 192 -14.66 -4.92 -67.87
CA SER A 192 -14.83 -6.14 -67.06
C SER A 192 -15.93 -6.04 -65.99
N GLY A 193 -16.38 -4.84 -65.65
CA GLY A 193 -17.41 -4.62 -64.62
C GLY A 193 -16.87 -4.73 -63.19
N PRO A 194 -17.74 -4.63 -62.17
CA PRO A 194 -17.34 -4.71 -60.76
C PRO A 194 -16.85 -6.12 -60.40
N VAL A 195 -15.70 -6.20 -59.73
CA VAL A 195 -15.03 -7.46 -59.37
C VAL A 195 -15.41 -7.92 -57.96
N SER A 196 -15.88 -7.00 -57.11
CA SER A 196 -16.33 -7.29 -55.74
C SER A 196 -17.36 -6.27 -55.26
N ASN A 197 -17.80 -6.40 -54.00
CA ASN A 197 -18.65 -5.40 -53.32
C ASN A 197 -17.98 -4.03 -53.16
N ALA A 198 -16.67 -3.92 -53.44
CA ALA A 198 -15.87 -2.70 -53.28
C ALA A 198 -15.72 -1.85 -54.55
N GLY A 199 -16.40 -2.18 -55.65
CA GLY A 199 -16.36 -1.40 -56.90
C GLY A 199 -15.62 -2.07 -58.06
N ASP A 200 -15.04 -1.26 -58.95
CA ASP A 200 -14.20 -1.75 -60.06
C ASP A 200 -12.81 -2.21 -59.60
N LEU A 201 -12.07 -2.93 -60.44
CA LEU A 201 -10.76 -3.49 -60.07
C LEU A 201 -9.73 -2.42 -59.69
N GLU A 202 -9.80 -1.24 -60.33
CA GLU A 202 -8.89 -0.13 -60.06
C GLU A 202 -9.15 0.43 -58.66
N GLU A 203 -10.41 0.61 -58.27
CA GLU A 203 -10.81 0.98 -56.92
C GLU A 203 -10.39 -0.06 -55.89
N LEU A 204 -10.60 -1.35 -56.17
CA LEU A 204 -10.16 -2.43 -55.30
C LEU A 204 -8.66 -2.36 -55.02
N LEU A 205 -7.81 -2.24 -56.06
CA LEU A 205 -6.35 -2.19 -55.93
C LEU A 205 -5.85 -0.91 -55.24
N LEU A 206 -6.58 0.20 -55.32
CA LEU A 206 -6.26 1.47 -54.66
C LEU A 206 -6.72 1.55 -53.20
N ASN A 207 -7.68 0.71 -52.79
CA ASN A 207 -8.27 0.77 -51.44
C ASN A 207 -7.26 0.67 -50.29
N PRO A 208 -6.27 -0.26 -50.31
CA PRO A 208 -5.25 -0.30 -49.26
C PRO A 208 -4.54 1.05 -49.13
N SER A 209 -4.06 1.61 -50.24
CA SER A 209 -3.35 2.89 -50.27
C SER A 209 -4.22 4.07 -49.85
N ARG A 210 -5.54 4.05 -50.09
CA ARG A 210 -6.47 5.08 -49.61
C ARG A 210 -6.73 4.97 -48.11
N TYR A 211 -6.84 3.75 -47.59
CA TYR A 211 -7.07 3.48 -46.17
C TYR A 211 -5.87 3.91 -45.32
N ALA A 212 -4.66 3.53 -45.75
CA ALA A 212 -3.42 3.82 -45.05
C ALA A 212 -2.36 4.39 -46.00
N PRO A 213 -2.44 5.68 -46.40
CA PRO A 213 -1.55 6.24 -47.41
C PRO A 213 -0.09 6.28 -47.00
N GLY A 214 0.21 6.38 -45.70
CA GLY A 214 1.58 6.53 -45.19
C GLY A 214 2.21 5.26 -44.61
N SER A 215 1.51 4.12 -44.59
CA SER A 215 1.93 2.93 -43.84
C SER A 215 1.75 1.66 -44.67
N LEU A 216 2.86 1.05 -45.07
CA LEU A 216 2.83 -0.22 -45.81
C LEU A 216 2.27 -1.35 -44.93
N LEU A 217 2.60 -1.34 -43.64
CA LEU A 217 2.09 -2.28 -42.64
C LEU A 217 0.55 -2.27 -42.59
N ASP A 218 -0.05 -1.08 -42.48
CA ASP A 218 -1.51 -0.97 -42.37
C ASP A 218 -2.21 -1.26 -43.70
N GLN A 219 -1.52 -1.11 -44.84
CA GLN A 219 -2.02 -1.59 -46.13
C GLN A 219 -2.08 -3.11 -46.20
N LEU A 220 -1.04 -3.81 -45.73
CA LEU A 220 -1.02 -5.27 -45.68
C LEU A 220 -2.08 -5.82 -44.70
N ARG A 221 -2.27 -5.18 -43.54
CA ARG A 221 -3.36 -5.50 -42.60
C ARG A 221 -4.74 -5.28 -43.23
N PHE A 222 -4.92 -4.19 -43.97
CA PHE A 222 -6.17 -3.94 -44.70
C PHE A 222 -6.44 -5.05 -45.72
N ILE A 223 -5.42 -5.47 -46.49
CA ILE A 223 -5.55 -6.58 -47.44
C ILE A 223 -5.93 -7.88 -46.71
N ARG A 224 -5.29 -8.16 -45.57
CA ARG A 224 -5.56 -9.36 -44.77
C ARG A 224 -7.00 -9.44 -44.28
N LEU A 225 -7.62 -8.30 -43.96
CA LEU A 225 -8.99 -8.22 -43.48
C LEU A 225 -10.02 -8.22 -44.61
N ASN A 226 -9.71 -7.63 -45.76
CA ASN A 226 -10.70 -7.31 -46.78
C ASN A 226 -10.60 -8.15 -48.07
N TRP A 227 -9.46 -8.79 -48.35
CA TRP A 227 -9.23 -9.55 -49.60
C TRP A 227 -9.23 -11.07 -49.38
N GLY A 228 -9.63 -11.57 -48.21
CA GLY A 228 -9.49 -12.97 -47.83
C GLY A 228 -10.22 -13.98 -48.72
N GLU A 229 -11.43 -13.69 -49.19
CA GLU A 229 -12.12 -14.59 -50.14
C GLU A 229 -11.39 -14.69 -51.49
N MET A 230 -10.84 -13.56 -51.97
CA MET A 230 -10.20 -13.47 -53.29
C MET A 230 -8.78 -14.02 -53.32
N LEU A 231 -8.10 -14.06 -52.17
CA LEU A 231 -6.72 -14.50 -52.02
C LEU A 231 -6.58 -15.86 -51.32
N SER A 232 -7.67 -16.51 -50.93
CA SER A 232 -7.64 -17.76 -50.16
C SER A 232 -6.90 -18.93 -50.82
N ASP A 233 -6.80 -18.93 -52.16
CA ASP A 233 -6.06 -19.90 -52.98
C ASP A 233 -4.71 -19.36 -53.49
N SER A 234 -4.31 -18.15 -53.07
CA SER A 234 -3.01 -17.57 -53.40
C SER A 234 -1.90 -18.26 -52.61
N PRO A 235 -0.78 -18.65 -53.25
CA PRO A 235 0.39 -19.17 -52.54
C PRO A 235 1.01 -18.12 -51.58
N TRP A 236 0.68 -16.85 -51.77
CA TRP A 236 1.20 -15.71 -51.01
C TRP A 236 0.33 -15.34 -49.79
N TRP A 237 -0.86 -15.93 -49.67
CA TRP A 237 -1.78 -15.64 -48.56
C TRP A 237 -1.21 -15.98 -47.17
N PRO A 238 -0.53 -17.14 -46.97
CA PRO A 238 0.13 -17.44 -45.69
C PRO A 238 1.27 -16.46 -45.34
N LEU A 239 1.98 -15.92 -46.35
CA LEU A 239 3.10 -14.99 -46.15
C LEU A 239 2.66 -13.61 -45.67
N LEU A 240 1.37 -13.27 -45.79
CA LEU A 240 0.85 -11.96 -45.39
C LEU A 240 0.92 -11.74 -43.88
N ASP A 241 0.55 -12.76 -43.09
CA ASP A 241 0.64 -12.70 -41.63
C ASP A 241 2.10 -12.61 -41.17
N GLU A 242 3.02 -13.23 -41.91
CA GLU A 242 4.45 -13.18 -41.63
C GLU A 242 5.07 -11.81 -41.94
N ALA A 243 4.78 -11.24 -43.11
CA ALA A 243 5.30 -9.93 -43.51
C ALA A 243 4.82 -8.81 -42.57
N ILE A 244 3.56 -8.89 -42.09
CA ILE A 244 3.02 -7.97 -41.09
C ILE A 244 3.86 -8.00 -39.80
N VAL A 245 4.12 -9.20 -39.26
CA VAL A 245 4.92 -9.36 -38.04
C VAL A 245 6.35 -8.87 -38.23
N LEU A 246 6.97 -9.16 -39.37
CA LEU A 246 8.34 -8.73 -39.66
C LEU A 246 8.48 -7.21 -39.73
N ILE A 247 7.52 -6.52 -40.38
CA ILE A 247 7.53 -5.04 -40.46
C ILE A 247 7.27 -4.43 -39.09
N GLU A 248 6.39 -5.01 -38.27
CA GLU A 248 6.15 -4.55 -36.90
C GLU A 248 7.40 -4.67 -36.00
N ASP A 249 8.14 -5.77 -36.12
CA ASP A 249 9.40 -5.98 -35.38
C ASP A 249 10.47 -4.96 -35.81
N GLU A 250 10.59 -4.71 -37.12
CA GLU A 250 11.52 -3.73 -37.70
C GLU A 250 11.17 -2.28 -37.32
N ASP A 251 9.88 -1.91 -37.37
CA ASP A 251 9.41 -0.56 -36.98
C ASP A 251 9.63 -0.30 -35.48
N ARG A 252 9.44 -1.31 -34.61
CA ARG A 252 9.75 -1.20 -33.18
C ARG A 252 11.24 -1.06 -32.92
N TYR A 253 12.08 -1.78 -33.64
CA TYR A 253 13.54 -1.65 -33.55
C TYR A 253 13.98 -0.21 -33.90
N LEU A 254 13.46 0.36 -34.99
CA LEU A 254 13.78 1.72 -35.44
C LEU A 254 13.26 2.83 -34.50
N PHE A 255 12.19 2.56 -33.75
CA PHE A 255 11.72 3.48 -32.71
C PHE A 255 12.82 3.74 -31.66
N PHE A 256 13.59 2.71 -31.26
CA PHE A 256 14.72 2.88 -30.33
C PHE A 256 15.86 3.68 -30.92
N GLU A 257 16.22 3.40 -32.17
CA GLU A 257 17.29 4.11 -32.86
C GLU A 257 16.98 5.61 -32.98
N ASN A 258 15.74 5.98 -33.28
CA ASN A 258 15.31 7.37 -33.39
C ASN A 258 15.21 8.10 -32.04
N VAL A 259 14.76 7.42 -30.98
CA VAL A 259 14.74 7.98 -29.61
C VAL A 259 16.16 8.20 -29.08
N ALA A 260 17.10 7.31 -29.42
CA ALA A 260 18.51 7.45 -29.06
C ALA A 260 19.21 8.64 -29.74
N GLN A 261 18.82 8.97 -30.98
CA GLN A 261 19.39 10.11 -31.73
C GLN A 261 18.87 11.48 -31.25
N GLN A 262 17.71 11.55 -30.60
CA GLN A 262 17.12 12.81 -30.09
C GLN A 262 17.56 13.21 -28.66
N GLY A 263 18.75 12.78 -28.23
CA GLY A 263 19.42 13.35 -27.06
C GLY A 263 18.92 12.83 -25.72
N GLY A 264 19.76 12.03 -25.07
CA GLY A 264 19.55 11.53 -23.72
C GLY A 264 19.73 12.61 -22.64
N GLY A 265 18.87 12.54 -21.62
CA GLY A 265 19.03 13.25 -20.36
C GLY A 265 17.79 13.15 -19.47
N GLN A 266 17.92 12.46 -18.34
CA GLN A 266 17.08 12.59 -17.12
C GLN A 266 15.80 11.78 -16.93
N ALA A 267 15.40 10.83 -17.80
CA ALA A 267 14.14 10.10 -17.60
C ALA A 267 14.29 8.59 -17.35
N HIS A 268 15.23 8.15 -16.51
CA HIS A 268 15.26 6.75 -16.02
C HIS A 268 14.23 6.46 -14.90
N GLY A 269 13.39 7.44 -14.54
CA GLY A 269 12.35 7.28 -13.52
C GLY A 269 10.94 7.71 -13.93
N ALA A 270 10.70 8.03 -15.21
CA ALA A 270 9.43 8.63 -15.65
C ALA A 270 8.85 8.03 -16.94
N PHE A 271 9.31 6.84 -17.35
CA PHE A 271 8.66 6.08 -18.42
C PHE A 271 7.66 5.11 -17.82
N GLY A 272 6.39 5.52 -17.85
CA GLY A 272 5.24 4.69 -17.49
C GLY A 272 4.79 4.87 -16.05
N GLU A 273 4.03 5.93 -15.76
CA GLU A 273 3.00 5.78 -14.72
C GLU A 273 2.16 4.57 -15.12
N LYS A 274 2.28 3.46 -14.37
CA LYS A 274 1.41 2.30 -14.56
C LYS A 274 -0.01 2.79 -14.28
N GLU A 275 -0.83 2.93 -15.33
CA GLU A 275 -2.24 3.23 -15.15
C GLU A 275 -2.86 2.08 -14.34
N ALA A 276 -3.24 2.39 -13.10
CA ALA A 276 -3.89 1.43 -12.23
C ALA A 276 -5.35 1.28 -12.69
N HIS A 277 -5.64 0.19 -13.38
CA HIS A 277 -7.00 -0.16 -13.77
C HIS A 277 -7.63 -1.09 -12.73
N ALA A 278 -8.93 -0.91 -12.48
CA ALA A 278 -9.67 -1.84 -11.64
C ALA A 278 -9.76 -3.22 -12.33
N PRO A 279 -9.52 -4.34 -11.62
CA PRO A 279 -9.61 -5.66 -12.20
C PRO A 279 -11.02 -5.94 -12.73
N SER A 280 -11.09 -6.57 -13.91
CA SER A 280 -12.33 -7.12 -14.45
C SER A 280 -12.49 -8.57 -14.02
N TYR A 281 -13.69 -8.94 -13.56
CA TYR A 281 -14.02 -10.29 -13.13
C TYR A 281 -14.85 -11.07 -14.16
N ASP A 282 -15.20 -10.44 -15.29
CA ASP A 282 -16.09 -11.01 -16.30
C ASP A 282 -15.54 -12.33 -16.90
N ASP A 283 -14.22 -12.40 -17.11
CA ASP A 283 -13.54 -13.58 -17.66
C ASP A 283 -13.35 -14.71 -16.61
N LEU A 284 -13.49 -14.42 -15.32
CA LEU A 284 -13.28 -15.37 -14.21
C LEU A 284 -14.54 -16.13 -13.81
N ALA A 285 -15.72 -15.70 -14.28
CA ALA A 285 -17.01 -16.29 -13.91
C ALA A 285 -17.12 -17.79 -14.21
N ASN A 286 -16.42 -18.27 -15.24
CA ASN A 286 -16.42 -19.68 -15.66
C ASN A 286 -15.25 -20.51 -15.08
N ALA A 287 -14.27 -19.89 -14.43
CA ALA A 287 -13.13 -20.59 -13.82
C ALA A 287 -13.47 -21.07 -12.40
N PRO A 288 -13.08 -22.31 -12.00
CA PRO A 288 -13.34 -22.81 -10.65
C PRO A 288 -12.51 -22.08 -9.58
N ALA A 289 -13.11 -21.80 -8.43
CA ALA A 289 -12.39 -21.30 -7.26
C ALA A 289 -11.57 -22.45 -6.62
N ARG A 290 -10.27 -22.22 -6.45
CA ARG A 290 -9.26 -23.16 -5.93
C ARG A 290 -8.32 -22.47 -4.93
N TYR A 291 -8.92 -21.81 -3.94
CA TYR A 291 -8.21 -21.13 -2.87
C TYR A 291 -7.33 -22.10 -2.07
N SER A 292 -6.13 -21.64 -1.70
CA SER A 292 -5.31 -22.34 -0.70
C SER A 292 -5.84 -22.10 0.71
N HIS A 293 -5.66 -23.09 1.57
CA HIS A 293 -6.01 -22.98 2.99
C HIS A 293 -4.99 -22.13 3.73
N ASP A 294 -5.48 -21.13 4.46
CA ASP A 294 -4.65 -20.32 5.34
C ASP A 294 -4.45 -21.04 6.69
N SER A 295 -3.20 -21.12 7.15
CA SER A 295 -2.89 -21.51 8.54
C SER A 295 -3.27 -20.37 9.50
N SER A 296 -3.46 -20.66 10.79
CA SER A 296 -4.02 -19.70 11.78
C SER A 296 -3.24 -18.37 11.90
N TRP A 297 -1.94 -18.36 11.62
CA TRP A 297 -1.12 -17.15 11.70
C TRP A 297 -1.12 -16.30 10.41
N MET A 298 -1.51 -16.88 9.27
CA MET A 298 -1.40 -16.22 7.95
C MET A 298 -2.32 -15.00 7.78
N PRO A 299 -3.57 -15.00 8.28
CA PRO A 299 -4.42 -13.80 8.25
C PRO A 299 -3.84 -12.64 9.09
N GLU A 300 -3.15 -12.97 10.18
CA GLU A 300 -2.62 -12.00 11.15
C GLU A 300 -1.24 -11.43 10.79
N VAL A 301 -0.72 -11.74 9.60
CA VAL A 301 0.58 -11.22 9.17
C VAL A 301 0.52 -9.70 9.02
N VAL A 302 1.47 -9.03 9.67
CA VAL A 302 1.83 -7.64 9.41
C VAL A 302 3.31 -7.61 9.06
N MET A 303 3.60 -7.23 7.83
CA MET A 303 4.93 -7.34 7.24
C MET A 303 5.63 -5.98 7.23
N ILE A 304 6.92 -5.98 7.57
CA ILE A 304 7.83 -4.87 7.27
C ILE A 304 8.87 -5.31 6.25
N ALA A 305 9.04 -4.52 5.20
CA ALA A 305 10.06 -4.72 4.18
C ALA A 305 11.33 -3.91 4.52
N LYS A 306 12.50 -4.54 4.44
CA LYS A 306 13.80 -3.89 4.67
C LYS A 306 14.78 -4.23 3.55
N SER A 307 15.29 -3.21 2.86
CA SER A 307 16.52 -3.33 2.07
C SER A 307 17.68 -3.73 2.99
N THR A 308 18.16 -4.96 2.88
CA THR A 308 19.01 -5.59 3.91
C THR A 308 20.30 -4.82 4.13
N TYR A 309 21.09 -4.57 3.08
CA TYR A 309 22.38 -3.88 3.21
C TYR A 309 22.25 -2.46 3.75
N VAL A 310 21.27 -1.71 3.23
CA VAL A 310 20.96 -0.35 3.70
C VAL A 310 20.54 -0.36 5.16
N TRP A 311 19.70 -1.31 5.57
CA TRP A 311 19.25 -1.41 6.95
C TRP A 311 20.40 -1.77 7.90
N LEU A 312 21.30 -2.69 7.52
CA LEU A 312 22.47 -3.03 8.34
C LEU A 312 23.41 -1.81 8.53
N ASP A 313 23.60 -0.99 7.48
CA ASP A 313 24.34 0.27 7.58
C ASP A 313 23.66 1.28 8.52
N GLN A 314 22.33 1.45 8.41
CA GLN A 314 21.56 2.31 9.31
C GLN A 314 21.63 1.83 10.77
N LEU A 315 21.47 0.52 11.01
CA LEU A 315 21.63 -0.08 12.33
C LEU A 315 23.04 0.13 12.89
N SER A 316 24.05 0.08 12.03
CA SER A 316 25.42 0.35 12.46
C SER A 316 25.59 1.76 13.04
N ARG A 317 24.97 2.74 12.38
CA ARG A 317 24.97 4.14 12.82
C ARG A 317 24.12 4.32 14.08
N GLN A 318 22.90 3.78 14.08
CA GLN A 318 21.93 3.87 15.19
C GLN A 318 22.49 3.31 16.50
N TYR A 319 23.16 2.16 16.46
CA TYR A 319 23.67 1.46 17.64
C TYR A 319 25.16 1.75 17.93
N GLY A 320 25.82 2.57 17.12
CA GLY A 320 27.24 2.94 17.31
C GLY A 320 28.21 1.75 17.24
N ARG A 321 27.82 0.65 16.59
CA ARG A 321 28.63 -0.58 16.43
C ARG A 321 28.50 -1.10 15.02
N ARG A 322 29.54 -1.78 14.50
CA ARG A 322 29.48 -2.33 13.14
C ARG A 322 28.49 -3.51 13.08
N VAL A 323 27.48 -3.38 12.23
CA VAL A 323 26.45 -4.40 11.91
C VAL A 323 26.51 -4.63 10.40
N THR A 324 27.07 -5.75 9.99
CA THR A 324 27.28 -6.11 8.57
C THR A 324 26.76 -7.49 8.21
N ARG A 325 26.41 -8.32 9.20
CA ARG A 325 25.88 -9.67 9.02
C ARG A 325 24.53 -9.84 9.72
N LEU A 326 23.75 -10.81 9.27
CA LEU A 326 22.40 -11.07 9.80
C LEU A 326 22.40 -11.39 11.30
N GLN A 327 23.36 -12.17 11.77
CA GLN A 327 23.52 -12.51 13.19
C GLN A 327 23.94 -11.31 14.06
N GLU A 328 24.42 -10.21 13.46
CA GLU A 328 24.86 -9.01 14.18
C GLU A 328 23.71 -8.03 14.45
N ILE A 329 22.53 -8.26 13.84
CA ILE A 329 21.31 -7.47 14.08
C ILE A 329 20.98 -7.51 15.59
N PRO A 330 20.94 -6.33 16.26
CA PRO A 330 20.71 -6.25 17.69
C PRO A 330 19.37 -6.85 18.12
N ASP A 331 19.35 -7.45 19.31
CA ASP A 331 18.14 -7.99 19.90
C ASP A 331 17.15 -6.88 20.25
N GLU A 332 17.65 -5.70 20.65
CA GLU A 332 16.87 -4.51 20.94
C GLU A 332 16.07 -4.03 19.71
N GLU A 333 16.60 -4.21 18.50
CA GLU A 333 15.90 -3.86 17.26
C GLU A 333 14.78 -4.89 16.97
N LEU A 334 15.02 -6.18 17.23
CA LEU A 334 13.98 -7.20 17.10
C LEU A 334 12.86 -7.01 18.13
N ASP A 335 13.23 -6.65 19.38
CA ASP A 335 12.29 -6.29 20.44
C ASP A 335 11.48 -5.05 20.06
N LEU A 336 12.10 -4.06 19.40
CA LEU A 336 11.42 -2.90 18.87
C LEU A 336 10.39 -3.27 17.79
N LEU A 337 10.75 -4.11 16.83
CA LEU A 337 9.83 -4.57 15.77
C LEU A 337 8.64 -5.34 16.36
N ALA A 338 8.90 -6.28 17.26
CA ALA A 338 7.85 -7.05 17.94
C ALA A 338 6.97 -6.14 18.81
N GLY A 339 7.59 -5.20 19.54
CA GLY A 339 6.92 -4.20 20.36
C GLY A 339 6.04 -3.23 19.57
N ARG A 340 6.34 -3.01 18.28
CA ARG A 340 5.51 -2.25 17.32
C ARG A 340 4.37 -3.08 16.71
N GLY A 341 4.39 -4.41 16.86
CA GLY A 341 3.35 -5.33 16.38
C GLY A 341 3.64 -5.98 15.02
N PHE A 342 4.88 -5.91 14.51
CA PHE A 342 5.26 -6.62 13.29
C PHE A 342 5.36 -8.12 13.57
N THR A 343 4.81 -8.93 12.67
CA THR A 343 4.83 -10.41 12.79
C THR A 343 5.61 -11.06 11.65
N SER A 344 6.03 -10.29 10.65
CA SER A 344 6.88 -10.73 9.56
C SER A 344 7.92 -9.66 9.16
N LEU A 345 9.15 -10.09 8.91
CA LEU A 345 10.27 -9.28 8.46
C LEU A 345 10.75 -9.78 7.10
N TRP A 346 10.46 -9.01 6.05
CA TRP A 346 10.96 -9.28 4.70
C TRP A 346 12.30 -8.59 4.49
N LEU A 347 13.33 -9.40 4.28
CA LEU A 347 14.68 -8.96 3.98
C LEU A 347 14.92 -9.07 2.48
N ILE A 348 15.16 -7.93 1.84
CA ILE A 348 15.34 -7.86 0.38
C ILE A 348 16.81 -8.11 0.06
N GLY A 349 17.05 -9.03 -0.87
CA GLY A 349 18.36 -9.30 -1.44
C GLY A 349 19.31 -10.04 -0.50
N LEU A 350 18.80 -11.12 0.10
CA LEU A 350 19.53 -12.05 0.97
C LEU A 350 20.46 -12.99 0.20
N TRP A 351 20.13 -13.28 -1.05
CA TRP A 351 20.76 -14.31 -1.87
C TRP A 351 22.11 -13.87 -2.44
N GLU A 352 22.96 -14.84 -2.79
CA GLU A 352 24.21 -14.61 -3.50
C GLU A 352 23.93 -14.07 -4.90
N ARG A 353 24.62 -12.99 -5.27
CA ARG A 353 24.25 -12.16 -6.43
C ARG A 353 25.31 -12.21 -7.53
N SER A 354 24.86 -11.99 -8.76
CA SER A 354 25.65 -11.95 -9.99
C SER A 354 26.84 -10.98 -9.91
N TYR A 355 28.04 -11.47 -10.23
CA TYR A 355 29.21 -10.62 -10.37
C TYR A 355 29.06 -9.67 -11.57
N ALA A 356 28.56 -10.19 -12.69
CA ALA A 356 28.35 -9.44 -13.91
C ALA A 356 27.39 -8.25 -13.70
N SER A 357 26.27 -8.44 -12.98
CA SER A 357 25.34 -7.35 -12.63
C SER A 357 26.05 -6.20 -11.88
N ARG A 358 26.90 -6.53 -10.90
CA ARG A 358 27.72 -5.54 -10.20
C ARG A 358 28.67 -4.82 -11.15
N LYS A 359 29.39 -5.57 -11.99
CA LYS A 359 30.36 -5.02 -12.95
C LYS A 359 29.72 -4.09 -13.97
N ILE A 360 28.54 -4.42 -14.48
CA ILE A 360 27.77 -3.56 -15.40
C ILE A 360 27.51 -2.20 -14.76
N LYS A 361 26.99 -2.17 -13.52
CA LYS A 361 26.67 -0.93 -12.80
C LYS A 361 27.92 -0.08 -12.51
N GLN A 362 29.04 -0.73 -12.19
CA GLN A 362 30.33 -0.06 -12.02
C GLN A 362 30.84 0.56 -13.31
N LEU A 363 30.74 -0.15 -14.44
CA LEU A 363 31.11 0.37 -15.75
C LEU A 363 30.20 1.53 -16.21
N GLN A 364 28.94 1.55 -15.78
CA GLN A 364 28.00 2.65 -16.03
C GLN A 364 28.15 3.85 -15.08
N GLY A 365 29.14 3.82 -14.17
CA GLY A 365 29.55 4.99 -13.40
C GLY A 365 29.22 4.96 -11.90
N ASN A 366 28.70 3.86 -11.36
CA ASN A 366 28.51 3.70 -9.91
C ASN A 366 29.51 2.68 -9.31
N PRO A 367 30.70 3.13 -8.85
CA PRO A 367 31.74 2.23 -8.36
C PRO A 367 31.36 1.51 -7.05
N GLU A 368 30.46 2.08 -6.25
CA GLU A 368 30.00 1.51 -4.98
C GLU A 368 28.78 0.59 -5.13
N ALA A 369 28.22 0.48 -6.34
CA ALA A 369 27.05 -0.35 -6.60
C ALA A 369 27.28 -1.82 -6.24
N LYS A 370 26.29 -2.43 -5.59
CA LYS A 370 26.15 -3.89 -5.52
C LYS A 370 25.43 -4.40 -6.76
N ALA A 371 25.49 -5.71 -6.96
CA ALA A 371 24.63 -6.38 -7.93
C ALA A 371 23.16 -6.15 -7.59
N SER A 372 22.29 -6.14 -8.62
CA SER A 372 20.84 -6.16 -8.41
C SER A 372 20.45 -7.29 -7.46
N ALA A 373 19.56 -7.02 -6.50
CA ALA A 373 18.99 -8.03 -5.63
C ALA A 373 18.26 -9.16 -6.41
N TYR A 374 17.85 -8.91 -7.65
CA TYR A 374 17.14 -9.87 -8.49
C TYR A 374 18.01 -10.52 -9.59
N ALA A 375 19.27 -10.10 -9.73
CA ALA A 375 20.24 -10.77 -10.60
C ALA A 375 21.03 -11.81 -9.77
N LEU A 376 20.47 -13.01 -9.64
CA LEU A 376 20.96 -14.03 -8.71
C LEU A 376 22.05 -14.93 -9.32
N GLU A 377 23.08 -15.23 -8.54
CA GLU A 377 24.05 -16.30 -8.82
C GLU A 377 23.47 -17.67 -8.43
N SER A 378 22.94 -17.75 -7.20
CA SER A 378 22.29 -18.94 -6.63
C SER A 378 21.32 -18.55 -5.51
N TYR A 379 20.49 -19.50 -5.06
CA TYR A 379 19.62 -19.35 -3.87
C TYR A 379 20.34 -19.70 -2.56
N ASP A 380 21.62 -19.38 -2.45
CA ASP A 380 22.36 -19.45 -1.21
C ASP A 380 22.35 -18.10 -0.50
N ILE A 381 22.24 -18.08 0.83
CA ILE A 381 22.36 -16.83 1.59
C ILE A 381 23.78 -16.27 1.43
N ALA A 382 23.88 -15.00 1.06
CA ALA A 382 25.14 -14.38 0.70
C ALA A 382 26.19 -14.53 1.81
N GLN A 383 27.41 -14.96 1.46
CA GLN A 383 28.47 -15.20 2.46
C GLN A 383 28.88 -13.91 3.18
N GLU A 384 28.78 -12.76 2.51
CA GLU A 384 29.02 -11.46 3.14
C GLU A 384 28.00 -11.10 4.21
N LEU A 385 26.77 -11.62 4.12
CA LEU A 385 25.71 -11.45 5.13
C LEU A 385 25.79 -12.45 6.28
N GLY A 386 26.77 -13.37 6.27
CA GLY A 386 26.92 -14.40 7.31
C GLY A 386 26.51 -15.81 6.87
N GLY A 387 26.09 -16.00 5.62
CA GLY A 387 25.71 -17.29 5.07
C GLY A 387 24.54 -17.95 5.81
N TYR A 388 24.38 -19.26 5.61
CA TYR A 388 23.28 -20.03 6.20
C TYR A 388 23.28 -19.98 7.73
N ASP A 389 24.44 -20.06 8.38
CA ASP A 389 24.55 -20.04 9.84
C ASP A 389 24.07 -18.70 10.43
N GLY A 390 24.43 -17.59 9.80
CA GLY A 390 23.98 -16.25 10.20
C GLY A 390 22.46 -16.06 10.05
N TYR A 391 21.88 -16.63 8.99
CA TYR A 391 20.44 -16.65 8.79
C TYR A 391 19.72 -17.51 9.86
N VAL A 392 20.23 -18.70 10.20
CA VAL A 392 19.62 -19.57 11.21
C VAL A 392 19.59 -18.90 12.58
N ASP A 393 20.68 -18.23 12.96
CA ASP A 393 20.75 -17.43 14.19
C ASP A 393 19.64 -16.36 14.21
N LEU A 394 19.59 -15.50 13.19
CA LEU A 394 18.60 -14.44 13.09
C LEU A 394 17.17 -14.99 13.11
N ARG A 395 16.91 -16.04 12.32
CA ARG A 395 15.59 -16.69 12.25
C ARG A 395 15.14 -17.15 13.62
N ASN A 396 16.00 -17.81 14.38
CA ASN A 396 15.64 -18.34 15.69
C ASN A 396 15.36 -17.20 16.69
N ARG A 397 16.18 -16.14 16.70
CA ARG A 397 15.98 -14.96 17.57
C ARG A 397 14.73 -14.15 17.21
N ALA A 398 14.43 -14.01 15.91
CA ALA A 398 13.22 -13.36 15.43
C ALA A 398 11.97 -14.18 15.77
N MET A 399 12.02 -15.51 15.60
CA MET A 399 10.89 -16.38 15.88
C MET A 399 10.55 -16.44 17.38
N GLN A 400 11.55 -16.35 18.27
CA GLN A 400 11.32 -16.20 19.72
C GLN A 400 10.46 -14.98 20.08
N ARG A 401 10.46 -13.95 19.22
CA ARG A 401 9.69 -12.71 19.35
C ARG A 401 8.41 -12.71 18.51
N GLY A 402 8.07 -13.85 17.89
CA GLY A 402 6.89 -13.99 17.02
C GLY A 402 7.07 -13.41 15.61
N ILE A 403 8.29 -13.05 15.21
CA ILE A 403 8.59 -12.51 13.89
C ILE A 403 9.06 -13.63 12.97
N ARG A 404 8.31 -13.84 11.88
CA ARG A 404 8.68 -14.77 10.80
C ARG A 404 9.55 -14.04 9.78
N LEU A 405 10.63 -14.66 9.33
CA LEU A 405 11.42 -14.10 8.23
C LEU A 405 10.72 -14.39 6.90
N ALA A 406 10.74 -13.40 6.02
CA ALA A 406 10.28 -13.52 4.64
C ALA A 406 11.44 -13.24 3.67
N SER A 407 11.42 -13.89 2.52
CA SER A 407 12.40 -13.69 1.45
C SER A 407 11.72 -13.34 0.12
N ASP A 408 12.45 -12.63 -0.73
CA ASP A 408 12.15 -12.58 -2.15
C ASP A 408 12.50 -13.92 -2.83
N MET A 409 11.80 -14.23 -3.92
CA MET A 409 12.07 -15.35 -4.82
C MET A 409 11.84 -14.88 -6.26
N VAL A 410 12.83 -15.10 -7.13
CA VAL A 410 12.83 -14.64 -8.53
C VAL A 410 12.84 -15.86 -9.47
N PRO A 411 11.68 -16.50 -9.72
CA PRO A 411 11.65 -17.77 -10.45
C PRO A 411 11.82 -17.63 -11.97
N ASN A 412 11.71 -16.43 -12.52
CA ASN A 412 11.65 -16.22 -13.97
C ASN A 412 13.03 -16.24 -14.67
N HIS A 413 14.06 -15.76 -14.00
CA HIS A 413 15.39 -15.54 -14.58
C HIS A 413 16.49 -15.67 -13.53
N THR A 414 17.74 -15.78 -13.97
CA THR A 414 18.93 -15.68 -13.11
C THR A 414 19.83 -14.53 -13.55
N GLY A 415 20.93 -14.26 -12.84
CA GLY A 415 21.99 -13.39 -13.38
C GLY A 415 22.60 -13.96 -14.67
N ILE A 416 23.11 -13.09 -15.55
CA ILE A 416 23.72 -13.50 -16.84
C ILE A 416 24.97 -14.38 -16.70
N ASP A 417 25.61 -14.35 -15.54
CA ASP A 417 26.79 -15.15 -15.23
C ASP A 417 26.52 -16.28 -14.26
N SER A 418 25.26 -16.58 -13.92
CA SER A 418 24.90 -17.58 -12.89
C SER A 418 25.49 -18.98 -13.13
N GLU A 419 25.53 -19.79 -12.08
CA GLU A 419 25.90 -21.21 -12.19
C GLU A 419 25.09 -21.93 -13.28
N LEU A 420 23.79 -21.64 -13.38
CA LEU A 420 22.93 -22.23 -14.40
C LEU A 420 23.33 -21.78 -15.81
N VAL A 421 23.68 -20.52 -16.05
CA VAL A 421 24.14 -20.07 -17.38
C VAL A 421 25.47 -20.74 -17.76
N ARG A 422 26.35 -20.97 -16.79
CA ARG A 422 27.65 -21.63 -17.01
C ARG A 422 27.50 -23.13 -17.31
N ASN A 423 26.69 -23.82 -16.51
CA ASN A 423 26.63 -25.28 -16.46
C ASN A 423 25.40 -25.90 -17.14
N ARG A 424 24.31 -25.14 -17.31
CA ARG A 424 23.02 -25.55 -17.88
C ARG A 424 22.49 -24.54 -18.91
N PRO A 425 23.28 -24.14 -19.93
CA PRO A 425 22.85 -23.14 -20.90
C PRO A 425 21.62 -23.56 -21.73
N GLU A 426 21.28 -24.86 -21.75
CA GLU A 426 20.07 -25.41 -22.38
C GLU A 426 18.77 -25.05 -21.66
N TRP A 427 18.84 -24.58 -20.41
CA TRP A 427 17.66 -24.16 -19.64
C TRP A 427 17.15 -22.77 -20.03
N PHE A 428 17.91 -22.01 -20.81
CA PHE A 428 17.59 -20.62 -21.14
C PHE A 428 17.03 -20.49 -22.54
N LEU A 429 16.22 -19.45 -22.75
CA LEU A 429 15.82 -19.05 -24.10
C LEU A 429 17.05 -18.54 -24.84
N SER A 430 17.43 -19.21 -25.92
CA SER A 430 18.63 -18.87 -26.69
C SER A 430 18.44 -19.04 -28.19
N ALA A 431 19.18 -18.25 -28.96
CA ALA A 431 19.41 -18.44 -30.39
C ALA A 431 20.86 -18.89 -30.65
N ASN A 432 21.06 -19.59 -31.77
CA ASN A 432 22.39 -20.03 -32.21
C ASN A 432 23.15 -18.93 -32.96
N GLU A 433 22.42 -17.94 -33.47
CA GLU A 433 22.94 -16.77 -34.18
C GLU A 433 22.38 -15.50 -33.53
N PRO A 434 23.03 -14.33 -33.72
CA PRO A 434 22.50 -13.06 -33.24
C PRO A 434 21.07 -12.84 -33.75
N PRO A 435 20.14 -12.37 -32.89
CA PRO A 435 18.75 -12.13 -33.30
C PRO A 435 18.60 -11.01 -34.34
N TYR A 436 19.59 -10.12 -34.44
CA TYR A 436 19.68 -9.08 -35.44
C TYR A 436 21.08 -9.10 -36.07
N GLN A 437 21.18 -8.90 -37.39
CA GLN A 437 22.45 -8.98 -38.10
C GLN A 437 23.48 -7.93 -37.68
N ASN A 438 23.02 -6.77 -37.20
CA ASN A 438 23.88 -5.68 -36.76
C ASN A 438 24.39 -5.83 -35.32
N TYR A 439 23.97 -6.87 -34.60
CA TYR A 439 24.50 -7.16 -33.28
C TYR A 439 25.92 -7.74 -33.37
N THR A 440 26.84 -7.19 -32.60
CA THR A 440 28.27 -7.48 -32.73
C THR A 440 28.95 -7.94 -31.43
N TYR A 441 28.39 -7.60 -30.26
CA TYR A 441 28.88 -8.04 -28.95
C TYR A 441 30.40 -7.82 -28.71
N ASN A 442 30.97 -6.69 -29.13
CA ASN A 442 32.38 -6.36 -28.91
C ASN A 442 32.67 -5.77 -27.52
N GLY A 443 31.62 -5.58 -26.70
CA GLY A 443 31.71 -5.11 -25.34
C GLY A 443 32.61 -5.96 -24.42
N PRO A 444 32.91 -5.46 -23.21
CA PRO A 444 33.82 -6.12 -22.28
C PRO A 444 33.28 -7.49 -21.85
N ASN A 445 34.18 -8.47 -21.59
CA ASN A 445 33.78 -9.71 -20.95
C ASN A 445 33.37 -9.44 -19.50
N LEU A 446 32.13 -9.79 -19.16
CA LEU A 446 31.52 -9.59 -17.85
C LEU A 446 31.70 -10.78 -16.90
N SER A 447 32.12 -11.94 -17.40
CA SER A 447 32.40 -13.12 -16.56
C SER A 447 33.68 -12.93 -15.73
N GLU A 448 33.66 -13.44 -14.51
CA GLU A 448 34.86 -13.57 -13.66
C GLU A 448 35.61 -14.90 -13.91
N ASP A 449 34.94 -15.89 -14.51
CA ASP A 449 35.52 -17.18 -14.86
C ASP A 449 36.17 -17.12 -16.25
N SER A 450 37.49 -17.32 -16.29
CA SER A 450 38.27 -17.36 -17.53
C SER A 450 37.83 -18.40 -18.57
N ARG A 451 37.06 -19.42 -18.18
CA ARG A 451 36.48 -20.40 -19.11
C ARG A 451 35.36 -19.80 -19.95
N TYR A 452 34.64 -18.80 -19.44
CA TYR A 452 33.44 -18.27 -20.07
C TYR A 452 33.61 -16.82 -20.53
N GLY A 453 33.04 -16.51 -21.70
CA GLY A 453 32.86 -15.16 -22.21
C GLY A 453 31.40 -14.75 -22.11
N ILE A 454 31.11 -13.65 -21.44
CA ILE A 454 29.76 -13.06 -21.35
C ILE A 454 29.84 -11.62 -21.85
N HIS A 455 29.12 -11.34 -22.93
CA HIS A 455 29.16 -10.04 -23.62
C HIS A 455 27.74 -9.54 -23.87
N ILE A 456 27.41 -8.35 -23.39
CA ILE A 456 26.16 -7.65 -23.75
C ILE A 456 26.38 -6.93 -25.08
N GLU A 457 25.32 -6.84 -25.88
CA GLU A 457 25.33 -6.13 -27.15
C GLU A 457 25.77 -4.67 -27.01
N ASP A 458 26.51 -4.17 -28.01
CA ASP A 458 27.23 -2.89 -27.95
C ASP A 458 26.27 -1.70 -27.79
N GLY A 459 25.08 -1.79 -28.39
CA GLY A 459 24.03 -0.77 -28.31
C GLY A 459 23.50 -0.49 -26.89
N TYR A 460 23.72 -1.42 -25.95
CA TYR A 460 23.39 -1.18 -24.53
C TYR A 460 24.25 -0.07 -23.92
N TRP A 461 25.55 -0.06 -24.22
CA TRP A 461 26.52 0.83 -23.57
C TRP A 461 26.40 2.28 -24.02
N ASN A 462 26.08 2.49 -25.30
CA ASN A 462 25.87 3.81 -25.89
C ASN A 462 24.37 4.21 -25.91
N ARG A 463 23.48 3.35 -25.38
CA ARG A 463 22.02 3.52 -25.36
C ARG A 463 21.38 3.69 -26.74
N SER A 464 21.99 3.12 -27.77
CA SER A 464 21.41 3.10 -29.13
C SER A 464 20.44 1.93 -29.34
N ASP A 465 20.49 0.90 -28.49
CA ASP A 465 19.66 -0.29 -28.59
C ASP A 465 19.32 -0.87 -27.19
N ALA A 466 18.19 -1.59 -27.10
CA ALA A 466 17.75 -2.24 -25.86
C ALA A 466 18.54 -3.52 -25.52
N ALA A 467 19.32 -4.06 -26.47
CA ALA A 467 20.11 -5.29 -26.35
C ALA A 467 19.27 -6.48 -25.85
N VAL A 468 18.49 -7.11 -26.74
CA VAL A 468 17.53 -8.16 -26.34
C VAL A 468 18.18 -9.48 -25.91
N THR A 469 19.45 -9.69 -26.24
CA THR A 469 20.23 -10.88 -25.88
C THR A 469 21.65 -10.50 -25.44
N PHE A 470 22.30 -11.42 -24.73
CA PHE A 470 23.74 -11.41 -24.49
C PHE A 470 24.39 -12.65 -25.11
N LYS A 471 25.66 -12.53 -25.48
CA LYS A 471 26.47 -13.62 -26.02
C LYS A 471 27.19 -14.34 -24.88
N ARG A 472 27.00 -15.65 -24.80
CA ARG A 472 27.72 -16.57 -23.91
C ARG A 472 28.60 -17.50 -24.73
N VAL A 473 29.90 -17.55 -24.40
CA VAL A 473 30.90 -18.41 -25.06
C VAL A 473 31.54 -19.31 -24.00
N ASP A 474 31.55 -20.62 -24.22
CA ASP A 474 32.40 -21.54 -23.45
C ASP A 474 33.70 -21.77 -24.23
N HIS A 475 34.81 -21.19 -23.77
CA HIS A 475 36.09 -21.27 -24.45
C HIS A 475 36.69 -22.69 -24.47
N LEU A 476 36.20 -23.60 -23.62
CA LEU A 476 36.64 -24.99 -23.61
C LEU A 476 35.96 -25.81 -24.71
N THR A 477 34.67 -25.60 -24.94
CA THR A 477 33.86 -26.41 -25.87
C THR A 477 33.63 -25.72 -27.22
N GLY A 478 33.81 -24.40 -27.29
CA GLY A 478 33.45 -23.56 -28.44
C GLY A 478 31.96 -23.23 -28.51
N ASP A 479 31.14 -23.71 -27.57
CA ASP A 479 29.69 -23.49 -27.53
C ASP A 479 29.40 -21.98 -27.36
N THR A 480 28.80 -21.40 -28.39
CA THR A 480 28.40 -19.98 -28.44
C THR A 480 26.89 -19.90 -28.55
N ARG A 481 26.27 -19.16 -27.64
CA ARG A 481 24.81 -18.95 -27.61
C ARG A 481 24.48 -17.49 -27.38
N TYR A 482 23.36 -17.08 -27.95
CA TYR A 482 22.79 -15.75 -27.77
C TYR A 482 21.55 -15.89 -26.89
N VAL A 483 21.72 -15.61 -25.60
CA VAL A 483 20.73 -15.89 -24.56
C VAL A 483 19.88 -14.64 -24.32
N TYR A 484 18.56 -14.80 -24.25
CA TYR A 484 17.63 -13.70 -24.02
C TYR A 484 17.71 -13.20 -22.57
N HIS A 485 17.61 -11.88 -22.42
CA HIS A 485 17.47 -11.25 -21.11
C HIS A 485 16.05 -11.42 -20.56
N GLY A 486 15.89 -11.39 -19.23
CA GLY A 486 14.57 -11.34 -18.62
C GLY A 486 13.80 -10.10 -19.03
N ASN A 487 12.50 -10.23 -19.26
CA ASN A 487 11.65 -9.12 -19.72
C ASN A 487 10.17 -9.38 -19.36
N ASP A 488 9.43 -8.34 -19.02
CA ASP A 488 8.01 -8.33 -18.66
C ASP A 488 7.07 -7.90 -19.82
N GLY A 489 7.60 -7.72 -21.03
CA GLY A 489 6.89 -7.17 -22.18
C GLY A 489 7.06 -5.66 -22.34
N THR A 490 7.86 -5.01 -21.49
CA THR A 490 8.37 -3.68 -21.78
C THR A 490 9.47 -3.75 -22.84
N THR A 491 9.70 -2.62 -23.49
CA THR A 491 10.64 -2.58 -24.60
C THR A 491 12.11 -2.58 -24.17
N MET A 492 12.40 -2.38 -22.88
CA MET A 492 13.73 -2.45 -22.28
C MET A 492 13.83 -3.73 -21.43
N PRO A 493 14.67 -4.70 -21.79
CA PRO A 493 14.86 -5.90 -20.98
C PRO A 493 15.70 -5.62 -19.73
N TRP A 494 15.68 -6.55 -18.77
CA TRP A 494 16.58 -6.54 -17.62
C TRP A 494 17.95 -7.10 -18.05
N ASN A 495 18.81 -6.22 -18.60
CA ASN A 495 20.08 -6.60 -19.27
C ASN A 495 21.12 -7.30 -18.39
N ASP A 496 20.93 -7.38 -17.07
CA ASP A 496 21.80 -8.13 -16.16
C ASP A 496 21.24 -9.52 -15.78
N THR A 497 20.16 -9.95 -16.45
CA THR A 497 19.47 -11.23 -16.21
C THR A 497 19.43 -12.13 -17.45
N ALA A 498 19.22 -13.43 -17.25
CA ALA A 498 19.08 -14.46 -18.28
C ALA A 498 17.75 -15.22 -18.11
N GLN A 499 16.93 -15.24 -19.16
CA GLN A 499 15.57 -15.75 -19.15
C GLN A 499 15.50 -17.28 -19.25
N LEU A 500 14.83 -17.92 -18.29
CA LEU A 500 14.59 -19.36 -18.31
C LEU A 500 13.52 -19.76 -19.32
N ASN A 501 13.66 -20.95 -19.91
CA ASN A 501 12.72 -21.52 -20.87
C ASN A 501 11.65 -22.37 -20.17
N PHE A 502 10.54 -21.73 -19.80
CA PHE A 502 9.42 -22.41 -19.14
C PHE A 502 8.64 -23.38 -20.04
N LEU A 503 8.93 -23.47 -21.34
CA LEU A 503 8.34 -24.49 -22.21
C LEU A 503 8.93 -25.89 -21.93
N ASP A 504 10.15 -25.95 -21.38
CA ASP A 504 10.80 -27.20 -20.99
C ASP A 504 10.31 -27.71 -19.62
N PRO A 505 9.73 -28.93 -19.52
CA PRO A 505 9.30 -29.50 -18.25
C PRO A 505 10.42 -29.70 -17.24
N GLN A 506 11.67 -29.94 -17.66
CA GLN A 506 12.80 -30.08 -16.75
C GLN A 506 13.15 -28.76 -16.06
N VAL A 507 13.04 -27.64 -16.80
CA VAL A 507 13.25 -26.30 -16.25
C VAL A 507 12.16 -26.00 -15.22
N ARG A 508 10.87 -26.28 -15.54
CA ARG A 508 9.76 -26.09 -14.59
C ARG A 508 9.97 -26.87 -13.29
N GLU A 509 10.33 -28.14 -13.37
CA GLU A 509 10.61 -28.96 -12.18
C GLU A 509 11.83 -28.42 -11.40
N GLY A 510 12.90 -28.02 -12.10
CA GLY A 510 14.08 -27.41 -11.47
C GLY A 510 13.74 -26.16 -10.65
N VAL A 511 12.94 -25.27 -11.22
CA VAL A 511 12.46 -24.05 -10.53
C VAL A 511 11.53 -24.40 -9.36
N ILE A 512 10.63 -25.38 -9.51
CA ILE A 512 9.77 -25.84 -8.40
C ILE A 512 10.62 -26.35 -7.24
N GLN A 513 11.68 -27.12 -7.50
CA GLN A 513 12.58 -27.60 -6.44
C GLN A 513 13.32 -26.45 -5.74
N GLN A 514 13.71 -25.40 -6.46
CA GLN A 514 14.28 -24.20 -5.86
C GLN A 514 13.25 -23.46 -4.98
N ILE A 515 12.00 -23.32 -5.44
CA ILE A 515 10.91 -22.74 -4.63
C ILE A 515 10.69 -23.55 -3.35
N LEU A 516 10.66 -24.89 -3.44
CA LEU A 516 10.53 -25.78 -2.28
C LEU A 516 11.73 -25.67 -1.33
N HIS A 517 12.94 -25.48 -1.86
CA HIS A 517 14.12 -25.19 -1.04
C HIS A 517 13.94 -23.90 -0.24
N VAL A 518 13.51 -22.81 -0.90
CA VAL A 518 13.24 -21.53 -0.24
C VAL A 518 12.09 -21.65 0.77
N ALA A 519 11.02 -22.37 0.46
CA ALA A 519 9.89 -22.61 1.37
C ALA A 519 10.29 -23.34 2.67
N ARG A 520 11.27 -24.25 2.59
CA ARG A 520 11.82 -24.91 3.79
C ARG A 520 12.64 -23.96 4.67
N MET A 521 13.09 -22.84 4.13
CA MET A 521 13.83 -21.81 4.85
C MET A 521 12.92 -20.68 5.34
N PHE A 522 12.03 -20.18 4.49
CA PHE A 522 11.22 -19.01 4.77
C PHE A 522 9.74 -19.39 4.79
N PRO A 523 9.05 -19.23 5.94
CA PRO A 523 7.61 -19.48 6.01
C PRO A 523 6.79 -18.45 5.21
N VAL A 524 7.40 -17.37 4.74
CA VAL A 524 6.76 -16.36 3.89
C VAL A 524 7.64 -16.10 2.68
N ILE A 525 7.10 -16.26 1.47
CA ILE A 525 7.81 -16.06 0.22
C ILE A 525 7.08 -15.02 -0.62
N ARG A 526 7.82 -14.02 -1.09
CA ARG A 526 7.35 -13.04 -2.08
C ARG A 526 7.93 -13.38 -3.44
N PHE A 527 7.08 -13.76 -4.40
CA PHE A 527 7.47 -14.00 -5.79
C PHE A 527 7.52 -12.69 -6.57
N ASP A 528 8.68 -12.40 -7.14
CA ASP A 528 8.92 -11.26 -8.03
C ASP A 528 8.28 -11.48 -9.40
N ALA A 529 7.66 -10.43 -9.94
CA ALA A 529 7.07 -10.37 -11.27
C ALA A 529 6.24 -11.62 -11.64
N ALA A 530 5.46 -12.16 -10.68
CA ALA A 530 4.82 -13.46 -10.80
C ALA A 530 3.89 -13.58 -12.02
N MET A 531 3.32 -12.46 -12.47
CA MET A 531 2.47 -12.40 -13.67
C MET A 531 3.18 -12.89 -14.93
N VAL A 532 4.49 -12.71 -15.09
CA VAL A 532 5.21 -13.09 -16.32
C VAL A 532 5.28 -14.60 -16.51
N LEU A 533 5.11 -15.37 -15.44
CA LEU A 533 5.09 -16.84 -15.45
C LEU A 533 3.68 -17.43 -15.51
N ALA A 534 2.64 -16.61 -15.63
CA ALA A 534 1.33 -17.10 -16.00
C ALA A 534 1.40 -17.67 -17.43
N LYS A 535 0.79 -18.82 -17.67
CA LYS A 535 0.81 -19.53 -18.97
C LYS A 535 0.47 -18.62 -20.15
N MET A 536 -0.56 -17.77 -20.01
CA MET A 536 -0.95 -16.80 -21.04
C MET A 536 0.16 -15.79 -21.39
N HIS A 537 0.98 -15.39 -20.40
CA HIS A 537 2.06 -14.43 -20.60
C HIS A 537 3.32 -15.10 -21.11
N ILE A 538 3.63 -16.31 -20.68
CA ILE A 538 4.69 -17.11 -21.29
C ILE A 538 4.42 -17.25 -22.80
N GLN A 539 3.18 -17.57 -23.16
CA GLN A 539 2.73 -17.60 -24.57
C GLN A 539 2.92 -16.23 -25.22
N ARG A 540 2.25 -15.18 -24.71
CA ARG A 540 2.27 -13.85 -25.34
C ARG A 540 3.68 -13.26 -25.51
N LEU A 541 4.53 -13.41 -24.51
CA LEU A 541 5.86 -12.78 -24.46
C LEU A 541 6.88 -13.57 -25.27
N TRP A 542 6.98 -14.88 -25.04
CA TRP A 542 8.10 -15.68 -25.53
C TRP A 542 7.76 -16.58 -26.73
N PHE A 543 6.48 -16.92 -26.90
CA PHE A 543 5.96 -17.87 -27.91
C PHE A 543 4.66 -17.35 -28.56
N PRO A 544 4.72 -16.24 -29.31
CA PRO A 544 3.53 -15.58 -29.87
C PRO A 544 2.75 -16.52 -30.80
N LEU A 545 1.45 -16.29 -30.96
CA LEU A 545 0.66 -17.02 -31.95
C LEU A 545 1.04 -16.58 -33.37
N HIS A 546 0.87 -17.46 -34.35
CA HIS A 546 1.06 -17.10 -35.77
C HIS A 546 0.21 -15.87 -36.15
N GLY A 547 0.84 -14.88 -36.80
CA GLY A 547 0.19 -13.63 -37.20
C GLY A 547 -0.08 -12.61 -36.07
N HIS A 548 0.37 -12.89 -34.85
CA HIS A 548 0.31 -11.93 -33.74
C HIS A 548 1.67 -11.27 -33.51
N ALA A 549 1.63 -9.97 -33.20
CA ALA A 549 2.81 -9.21 -32.81
C ALA A 549 3.47 -9.84 -31.57
N PRO A 550 4.80 -10.04 -31.55
CA PRO A 550 5.48 -10.59 -30.39
C PRO A 550 5.46 -9.60 -29.22
N GLY A 551 5.36 -10.12 -28.01
CA GLY A 551 5.53 -9.31 -26.79
C GLY A 551 6.98 -8.86 -26.57
N ILE A 552 7.95 -9.65 -27.05
CA ILE A 552 9.39 -9.37 -26.95
C ILE A 552 9.98 -9.22 -28.36
N PRO A 553 10.77 -8.18 -28.65
CA PRO A 553 11.37 -8.00 -29.97
C PRO A 553 12.22 -9.22 -30.38
N SER A 554 12.26 -9.53 -31.67
CA SER A 554 12.82 -10.74 -32.31
C SER A 554 12.08 -12.04 -32.02
N ARG A 555 11.29 -12.15 -30.94
CA ARG A 555 10.60 -13.41 -30.58
C ARG A 555 9.50 -13.82 -31.54
N GLY A 556 9.14 -12.95 -32.49
CA GLY A 556 8.23 -13.29 -33.58
C GLY A 556 8.64 -14.55 -34.34
N ALA A 557 9.94 -14.81 -34.51
CA ALA A 557 10.45 -15.99 -35.24
C ALA A 557 10.15 -17.33 -34.54
N TRP A 558 9.80 -17.31 -33.25
CA TRP A 558 9.43 -18.48 -32.45
C TRP A 558 7.92 -18.59 -32.25
N SER A 559 7.13 -18.05 -33.18
CA SER A 559 5.68 -18.18 -33.12
C SER A 559 5.24 -19.64 -33.21
N MET A 560 4.20 -20.02 -32.47
CA MET A 560 3.67 -21.39 -32.51
C MET A 560 2.14 -21.42 -32.40
N SER A 561 1.54 -22.56 -32.73
CA SER A 561 0.09 -22.72 -32.59
C SER A 561 -0.29 -22.85 -31.11
N MET A 562 -1.51 -22.45 -30.76
CA MET A 562 -2.02 -22.64 -29.41
C MET A 562 -2.05 -24.13 -29.02
N ALA A 563 -2.31 -25.03 -29.98
CA ALA A 563 -2.32 -26.47 -29.72
C ALA A 563 -0.93 -27.02 -29.35
N ASP A 564 0.13 -26.57 -30.03
CA ASP A 564 1.50 -26.98 -29.72
C ASP A 564 1.96 -26.41 -28.38
N PHE A 565 1.60 -25.15 -28.10
CA PHE A 565 1.89 -24.52 -26.82
C PHE A 565 1.20 -25.24 -25.65
N GLU A 566 -0.10 -25.53 -25.79
CA GLU A 566 -0.88 -26.30 -24.82
C GLU A 566 -0.33 -27.72 -24.61
N ALA A 567 0.19 -28.36 -25.66
CA ALA A 567 0.83 -29.67 -25.54
C ALA A 567 2.14 -29.61 -24.75
N ALA A 568 2.94 -28.55 -24.94
CA ALA A 568 4.23 -28.38 -24.27
C ALA A 568 4.10 -27.88 -22.81
N MET A 569 3.08 -27.06 -22.53
CA MET A 569 2.73 -26.55 -21.21
C MET A 569 1.27 -26.84 -20.87
N PRO A 570 0.92 -28.09 -20.52
CA PRO A 570 -0.48 -28.50 -20.33
C PRO A 570 -1.12 -27.92 -19.06
N GLN A 571 -0.32 -27.70 -18.02
CA GLN A 571 -0.76 -27.16 -16.74
C GLN A 571 -0.21 -25.75 -16.52
N GLU A 572 -0.87 -25.03 -15.62
CA GLU A 572 -0.42 -23.71 -15.19
C GLU A 572 0.68 -23.84 -14.15
N PHE A 573 1.83 -23.20 -14.39
CA PHE A 573 3.02 -23.36 -13.55
C PHE A 573 2.75 -23.02 -12.08
N TRP A 574 2.09 -21.89 -11.83
CA TRP A 574 1.75 -21.48 -10.45
C TRP A 574 0.80 -22.43 -9.76
N ARG A 575 -0.11 -23.08 -10.50
CA ARG A 575 -1.01 -24.08 -9.91
C ARG A 575 -0.21 -25.28 -9.40
N GLU A 576 0.75 -25.75 -10.20
CA GLU A 576 1.66 -26.82 -9.81
C GLU A 576 2.49 -26.42 -8.59
N VAL A 577 3.05 -25.20 -8.58
CA VAL A 577 3.82 -24.68 -7.42
C VAL A 577 2.99 -24.71 -6.14
N VAL A 578 1.77 -24.17 -6.18
CA VAL A 578 0.92 -24.10 -4.99
C VAL A 578 0.55 -25.49 -4.49
N ASP A 579 0.19 -26.42 -5.39
CA ASP A 579 -0.15 -27.79 -5.02
C ASP A 579 1.04 -28.53 -4.40
N ARG A 580 2.24 -28.35 -4.97
CA ARG A 580 3.49 -28.95 -4.46
C ARG A 580 3.90 -28.36 -3.12
N VAL A 581 3.79 -27.04 -2.94
CA VAL A 581 4.06 -26.39 -1.64
C VAL A 581 3.09 -26.88 -0.57
N ALA A 582 1.79 -26.97 -0.88
CA ALA A 582 0.81 -27.48 0.06
C ALA A 582 1.10 -28.93 0.50
N GLN A 583 1.67 -29.74 -0.38
CA GLN A 583 2.01 -31.14 -0.09
C GLN A 583 3.37 -31.29 0.63
N GLU A 584 4.40 -30.56 0.21
CA GLU A 584 5.80 -30.79 0.61
C GLU A 584 6.36 -29.79 1.61
N ALA A 585 5.79 -28.59 1.68
CA ALA A 585 6.13 -27.54 2.64
C ALA A 585 4.86 -26.87 3.17
N PRO A 586 3.94 -27.65 3.78
CA PRO A 586 2.73 -27.10 4.37
C PRO A 586 3.12 -26.08 5.44
N ASP A 587 2.34 -25.01 5.58
CA ASP A 587 2.64 -23.82 6.41
C ASP A 587 3.55 -22.76 5.78
N THR A 588 3.60 -22.69 4.45
CA THR A 588 4.27 -21.61 3.70
C THR A 588 3.26 -20.62 3.14
N LEU A 589 3.40 -19.33 3.49
CA LEU A 589 2.61 -18.23 2.95
C LEU A 589 3.24 -17.72 1.65
N LEU A 590 2.47 -17.78 0.56
CA LEU A 590 2.93 -17.39 -0.78
C LEU A 590 2.29 -16.07 -1.23
N LEU A 591 3.13 -15.07 -1.53
CA LEU A 591 2.72 -13.74 -1.99
C LEU A 591 3.14 -13.58 -3.45
N ALA A 592 2.19 -13.32 -4.34
CA ALA A 592 2.49 -12.92 -5.72
C ALA A 592 2.57 -11.41 -5.85
N GLU A 593 3.69 -10.91 -6.34
CA GLU A 593 3.69 -9.63 -7.04
C GLU A 593 3.13 -9.87 -8.45
N ALA A 594 1.83 -9.66 -8.62
CA ALA A 594 1.18 -9.72 -9.92
C ALA A 594 0.39 -8.44 -10.16
N PHE A 595 0.44 -7.95 -11.39
CA PHE A 595 -0.31 -6.79 -11.87
C PHE A 595 -1.16 -7.19 -13.08
N TRP A 596 -1.72 -6.20 -13.77
CA TRP A 596 -2.50 -6.34 -15.01
C TRP A 596 -3.86 -7.02 -14.83
N MET A 597 -4.58 -6.68 -13.75
CA MET A 597 -5.95 -7.15 -13.48
C MET A 597 -6.06 -8.66 -13.24
N LEU A 598 -4.94 -9.33 -12.92
CA LEU A 598 -4.87 -10.77 -12.66
C LEU A 598 -4.97 -11.12 -11.16
N GLU A 599 -5.21 -10.16 -10.29
CA GLU A 599 -5.18 -10.38 -8.84
C GLU A 599 -6.17 -11.49 -8.44
N GLY A 600 -7.41 -11.39 -8.95
CA GLY A 600 -8.43 -12.42 -8.78
C GLY A 600 -8.02 -13.77 -9.36
N TYR A 601 -7.36 -13.80 -10.53
CA TYR A 601 -6.87 -15.03 -11.15
C TYR A 601 -5.83 -15.74 -10.27
N PHE A 602 -4.84 -15.00 -9.76
CA PHE A 602 -3.78 -15.54 -8.92
C PHE A 602 -4.30 -16.15 -7.62
N VAL A 603 -5.20 -15.46 -6.92
CA VAL A 603 -5.66 -15.95 -5.62
C VAL A 603 -6.80 -16.96 -5.72
N ARG A 604 -7.76 -16.73 -6.62
CA ARG A 604 -8.95 -17.58 -6.77
C ARG A 604 -8.67 -18.80 -7.62
N THR A 605 -8.02 -18.66 -8.78
CA THR A 605 -7.84 -19.76 -9.72
C THR A 605 -6.53 -20.50 -9.50
N LEU A 606 -5.42 -19.78 -9.31
CA LEU A 606 -4.09 -20.37 -9.10
C LEU A 606 -3.83 -20.76 -7.64
N GLY A 607 -4.62 -20.25 -6.70
CA GLY A 607 -4.53 -20.58 -5.28
C GLY A 607 -3.38 -19.90 -4.55
N MET A 608 -2.81 -18.81 -5.10
CA MET A 608 -1.84 -18.02 -4.36
C MET A 608 -2.47 -17.49 -3.05
N HIS A 609 -1.74 -17.53 -1.94
CA HIS A 609 -2.31 -17.12 -0.65
C HIS A 609 -2.61 -15.63 -0.63
N ARG A 610 -1.69 -14.82 -1.18
CA ARG A 610 -1.78 -13.37 -1.24
C ARG A 610 -1.32 -12.82 -2.60
N VAL A 611 -1.84 -11.68 -2.99
CA VAL A 611 -1.44 -10.95 -4.22
C VAL A 611 -1.38 -9.45 -3.96
N TYR A 612 -0.46 -8.75 -4.63
CA TYR A 612 -0.33 -7.31 -4.48
C TYR A 612 -1.58 -6.56 -4.93
N ASN A 613 -1.92 -5.48 -4.22
CA ASN A 613 -3.00 -4.57 -4.58
C ASN A 613 -2.43 -3.16 -4.77
N SER A 614 -1.84 -2.90 -5.94
CA SER A 614 -1.30 -1.57 -6.27
C SER A 614 -2.38 -0.50 -6.41
N ALA A 615 -3.63 -0.90 -6.70
CA ALA A 615 -4.76 0.02 -6.76
C ALA A 615 -4.97 0.73 -5.42
N PHE A 616 -4.73 0.07 -4.28
CA PHE A 616 -4.76 0.71 -2.95
C PHE A 616 -3.87 1.95 -2.91
N MET A 617 -2.61 1.81 -3.29
CA MET A 617 -1.63 2.89 -3.23
C MET A 617 -1.94 3.99 -4.26
N HIS A 618 -2.07 3.61 -5.54
CA HIS A 618 -2.21 4.59 -6.63
C HIS A 618 -3.51 5.37 -6.55
N MET A 619 -4.65 4.71 -6.28
CA MET A 619 -5.95 5.37 -6.23
C MET A 619 -6.07 6.28 -4.99
N LEU A 620 -5.63 5.82 -3.81
CA LEU A 620 -5.71 6.64 -2.59
C LEU A 620 -4.74 7.83 -2.63
N LYS A 621 -3.55 7.66 -3.24
CA LYS A 621 -2.61 8.77 -3.49
C LYS A 621 -3.25 9.84 -4.37
N LYS A 622 -3.85 9.42 -5.50
CA LYS A 622 -4.51 10.29 -6.48
C LYS A 622 -5.91 10.77 -6.06
N GLU A 623 -6.41 10.33 -4.90
CA GLU A 623 -7.78 10.60 -4.40
C GLU A 623 -8.88 10.12 -5.36
N ASP A 624 -8.59 9.07 -6.15
CA ASP A 624 -9.61 8.32 -6.91
C ASP A 624 -10.39 7.39 -5.98
N ASN A 625 -11.11 8.01 -5.05
CA ASN A 625 -11.84 7.31 -4.00
C ASN A 625 -13.02 6.51 -4.60
N ALA A 626 -13.70 7.08 -5.61
CA ALA A 626 -14.79 6.42 -6.30
C ALA A 626 -14.33 5.15 -7.02
N GLY A 627 -13.20 5.20 -7.75
CA GLY A 627 -12.61 4.04 -8.40
C GLY A 627 -12.28 2.93 -7.41
N TYR A 628 -11.64 3.28 -6.29
CA TYR A 628 -11.28 2.29 -5.26
C TYR A 628 -12.50 1.70 -4.53
N ARG A 629 -13.53 2.51 -4.24
CA ARG A 629 -14.80 2.01 -3.67
C ARG A 629 -15.50 1.04 -4.62
N VAL A 630 -15.56 1.35 -5.91
CA VAL A 630 -16.12 0.44 -6.94
C VAL A 630 -15.34 -0.87 -6.98
N LEU A 631 -14.01 -0.84 -6.89
CA LEU A 631 -13.17 -2.05 -6.84
C LEU A 631 -13.55 -2.94 -5.65
N ILE A 632 -13.68 -2.38 -4.45
CA ILE A 632 -14.06 -3.16 -3.25
C ILE A 632 -15.48 -3.71 -3.40
N LYS A 633 -16.46 -2.88 -3.82
CA LYS A 633 -17.84 -3.32 -4.02
C LYS A 633 -17.94 -4.48 -5.00
N LYS A 634 -17.31 -4.35 -6.18
CA LYS A 634 -17.27 -5.43 -7.19
C LYS A 634 -16.61 -6.69 -6.65
N THR A 635 -15.56 -6.55 -5.84
CA THR A 635 -14.90 -7.71 -5.21
C THR A 635 -15.85 -8.41 -4.24
N LEU A 636 -16.61 -7.67 -3.42
CA LEU A 636 -17.61 -8.25 -2.50
C LEU A 636 -18.83 -8.87 -3.23
N GLU A 637 -19.22 -8.30 -4.37
CA GLU A 637 -20.29 -8.80 -5.23
C GLU A 637 -19.88 -10.04 -6.03
N PHE A 638 -18.58 -10.20 -6.31
CA PHE A 638 -18.04 -11.36 -7.03
C PHE A 638 -17.63 -12.48 -6.08
N ASP A 639 -16.65 -12.23 -5.20
CA ASP A 639 -16.18 -13.18 -4.19
C ASP A 639 -15.40 -12.45 -3.09
N ALA A 640 -16.01 -12.33 -1.90
CA ALA A 640 -15.42 -11.62 -0.77
C ALA A 640 -14.09 -12.24 -0.28
N GLU A 641 -13.84 -13.53 -0.54
CA GLU A 641 -12.59 -14.20 -0.16
C GLU A 641 -11.36 -13.63 -0.87
N ILE A 642 -11.54 -12.95 -2.00
CA ILE A 642 -10.45 -12.24 -2.69
C ILE A 642 -9.91 -11.08 -1.83
N LEU A 643 -10.81 -10.36 -1.13
CA LEU A 643 -10.44 -9.16 -0.39
C LEU A 643 -9.40 -9.44 0.71
N LYS A 644 -9.54 -10.54 1.45
CA LYS A 644 -8.55 -10.92 2.49
C LYS A 644 -7.22 -11.41 1.94
N ARG A 645 -7.10 -11.53 0.62
CA ARG A 645 -5.88 -12.00 -0.04
C ARG A 645 -5.06 -10.87 -0.67
N TYR A 646 -5.55 -9.64 -0.62
CA TYR A 646 -4.75 -8.50 -1.05
C TYR A 646 -3.61 -8.20 -0.08
N VAL A 647 -2.46 -7.84 -0.64
CA VAL A 647 -1.37 -7.17 0.08
C VAL A 647 -1.53 -5.67 -0.16
N ASN A 648 -1.95 -4.94 0.88
CA ASN A 648 -2.12 -3.50 0.82
C ASN A 648 -0.84 -2.83 1.35
N PHE A 649 -0.36 -1.82 0.63
CA PHE A 649 0.84 -1.07 0.97
C PHE A 649 0.73 0.40 0.56
N MET A 650 1.44 1.28 1.26
CA MET A 650 1.59 2.70 0.88
C MET A 650 2.84 2.96 0.03
N ASN A 651 3.82 2.07 0.11
CA ASN A 651 4.94 1.99 -0.79
C ASN A 651 5.49 0.57 -0.80
N ASN A 652 6.24 0.25 -1.85
CA ASN A 652 7.06 -0.95 -1.95
C ASN A 652 8.49 -0.53 -2.36
N PRO A 653 9.44 -1.46 -2.53
CA PRO A 653 10.82 -1.13 -2.91
C PRO A 653 10.98 -0.42 -4.26
N ASP A 654 10.05 -0.65 -5.20
CA ASP A 654 10.12 -0.10 -6.56
C ASP A 654 9.40 1.25 -6.69
N GLU A 655 8.52 1.58 -5.74
CA GLU A 655 7.73 2.80 -5.67
C GLU A 655 8.39 3.88 -4.82
N ASP A 656 7.92 5.13 -4.94
CA ASP A 656 8.40 6.23 -4.11
C ASP A 656 8.06 6.04 -2.63
N THR A 657 8.83 6.66 -1.74
CA THR A 657 8.62 6.55 -0.29
C THR A 657 7.21 7.00 0.12
N ALA A 658 6.67 6.40 1.17
CA ALA A 658 5.31 6.70 1.62
C ALA A 658 5.11 8.20 1.93
N ILE A 659 6.15 8.90 2.43
CA ILE A 659 6.10 10.35 2.65
C ILE A 659 6.08 11.14 1.35
N ALA A 660 6.88 10.76 0.35
CA ALA A 660 6.84 11.42 -0.96
C ALA A 660 5.44 11.29 -1.60
N GLN A 661 4.74 10.18 -1.32
CA GLN A 661 3.43 9.89 -1.89
C GLN A 661 2.25 10.48 -1.11
N PHE A 662 2.26 10.43 0.23
CA PHE A 662 1.12 10.79 1.08
C PHE A 662 1.38 11.94 2.05
N GLY A 663 2.61 12.47 2.07
CA GLY A 663 3.05 13.48 3.03
C GLY A 663 3.24 12.90 4.44
N ARG A 664 3.22 13.78 5.45
CA ARG A 664 3.44 13.45 6.87
C ARG A 664 2.23 13.71 7.77
N GLY A 665 1.14 14.23 7.18
CA GLY A 665 -0.04 14.70 7.89
C GLY A 665 -1.16 13.65 7.97
N ASP A 666 -2.39 14.13 8.15
CA ASP A 666 -3.56 13.27 8.38
C ASP A 666 -3.88 12.32 7.22
N LYS A 667 -3.54 12.68 5.96
CA LYS A 667 -3.69 11.77 4.81
C LYS A 667 -2.85 10.50 4.98
N TYR A 668 -1.58 10.64 5.36
CA TYR A 668 -0.70 9.50 5.62
C TYR A 668 -1.29 8.56 6.69
N PHE A 669 -1.70 9.12 7.83
CA PHE A 669 -2.22 8.29 8.94
C PHE A 669 -3.59 7.68 8.64
N GLY A 670 -4.47 8.40 7.93
CA GLY A 670 -5.75 7.87 7.49
C GLY A 670 -5.62 6.68 6.54
N VAL A 671 -4.74 6.79 5.54
CA VAL A 671 -4.44 5.68 4.60
C VAL A 671 -3.72 4.53 5.31
N CYS A 672 -2.75 4.82 6.20
CA CYS A 672 -2.07 3.79 6.99
C CYS A 672 -3.04 3.02 7.91
N MET A 673 -3.98 3.72 8.55
CA MET A 673 -5.02 3.09 9.36
C MET A 673 -5.97 2.24 8.51
N MET A 674 -6.35 2.73 7.34
CA MET A 674 -7.16 1.96 6.39
C MET A 674 -6.44 0.69 5.91
N MET A 675 -5.13 0.77 5.65
CA MET A 675 -4.30 -0.39 5.27
C MET A 675 -4.32 -1.49 6.34
N LEU A 676 -4.34 -1.11 7.62
CA LEU A 676 -4.33 -2.05 8.76
C LEU A 676 -5.71 -2.63 9.09
N THR A 677 -6.75 -1.85 8.87
CA THR A 677 -8.13 -2.18 9.27
C THR A 677 -8.96 -2.83 8.17
N MET A 678 -8.48 -2.79 6.92
CA MET A 678 -9.00 -3.62 5.83
C MET A 678 -8.56 -5.09 5.98
N PRO A 679 -9.39 -6.05 5.54
CA PRO A 679 -8.94 -7.42 5.32
C PRO A 679 -7.79 -7.47 4.30
N GLY A 680 -6.91 -8.46 4.43
CA GLY A 680 -5.69 -8.55 3.62
C GLY A 680 -4.42 -8.31 4.43
N LEU A 681 -3.26 -8.52 3.83
CA LEU A 681 -1.96 -8.40 4.48
C LEU A 681 -1.46 -6.94 4.38
N PRO A 682 -1.32 -6.20 5.50
CA PRO A 682 -0.65 -4.91 5.50
C PRO A 682 0.87 -5.07 5.38
N MET A 683 1.47 -4.36 4.42
CA MET A 683 2.92 -4.30 4.23
C MET A 683 3.41 -2.86 4.40
N ILE A 684 4.34 -2.67 5.34
CA ILE A 684 5.00 -1.39 5.63
C ILE A 684 6.38 -1.37 4.97
N GLY A 685 6.68 -0.32 4.20
CA GLY A 685 7.93 -0.19 3.47
C GLY A 685 9.13 0.18 4.34
N HIS A 686 10.33 0.03 3.77
CA HIS A 686 11.57 0.45 4.43
C HIS A 686 11.53 1.95 4.74
N GLY A 687 11.84 2.32 5.99
CA GLY A 687 11.92 3.71 6.43
C GLY A 687 10.56 4.44 6.55
N GLN A 688 9.44 3.75 6.32
CA GLN A 688 8.11 4.36 6.37
C GLN A 688 7.75 4.87 7.77
N VAL A 689 8.07 4.10 8.83
CA VAL A 689 7.80 4.49 10.23
C VAL A 689 8.69 5.67 10.64
N GLU A 690 9.97 5.60 10.28
CA GLU A 690 10.97 6.61 10.60
C GLU A 690 10.80 7.89 9.77
N GLY A 691 10.10 7.78 8.64
CA GLY A 691 9.84 8.88 7.73
C GLY A 691 11.03 9.27 6.87
N PHE A 692 11.79 8.28 6.40
CA PHE A 692 12.89 8.47 5.45
C PHE A 692 12.37 8.81 4.06
N THR A 693 13.13 9.64 3.36
CA THR A 693 12.77 10.19 2.04
C THR A 693 13.59 9.56 0.93
N GLU A 694 14.76 8.98 1.23
CA GLU A 694 15.60 8.30 0.26
C GLU A 694 14.93 7.01 -0.26
N LYS A 695 14.85 6.90 -1.59
CA LYS A 695 14.39 5.68 -2.28
C LYS A 695 15.60 4.81 -2.60
N TYR A 696 15.53 3.54 -2.21
CA TYR A 696 16.62 2.58 -2.39
C TYR A 696 16.36 1.66 -3.57
N GLY A 697 17.19 1.78 -4.61
CA GLY A 697 17.26 0.79 -5.68
C GLY A 697 17.91 -0.51 -5.22
N MET A 698 17.81 -1.56 -6.04
CA MET A 698 18.25 -2.92 -5.69
C MET A 698 19.79 -3.06 -5.57
N GLU A 699 20.56 -2.10 -6.06
CA GLU A 699 22.03 -2.02 -5.98
C GLU A 699 22.59 -1.31 -4.75
N TYR A 700 21.75 -0.71 -3.91
CA TYR A 700 22.25 0.11 -2.82
C TYR A 700 22.94 -0.75 -1.74
N ALA A 701 24.17 -0.37 -1.40
CA ALA A 701 24.97 -1.03 -0.37
C ALA A 701 24.82 -0.40 1.03
N LYS A 702 24.34 0.84 1.09
CA LYS A 702 24.25 1.69 2.29
C LYS A 702 23.27 2.83 2.01
N ALA A 703 22.82 3.52 3.07
CA ALA A 703 22.11 4.79 2.89
C ALA A 703 23.11 5.88 2.50
N TYR A 704 22.83 6.65 1.44
CA TYR A 704 23.67 7.80 1.09
C TYR A 704 23.27 9.04 1.86
N TYR A 705 22.00 9.14 2.27
CA TYR A 705 21.57 10.19 3.16
C TYR A 705 21.74 9.75 4.61
N ASP A 706 22.11 10.70 5.46
CA ASP A 706 22.18 10.50 6.91
C ASP A 706 20.90 11.06 7.55
N GLU A 707 19.77 10.44 7.18
CA GLU A 707 18.45 10.86 7.64
C GLU A 707 18.24 10.48 9.11
N GLN A 708 17.71 11.43 9.89
CA GLN A 708 17.27 11.18 11.26
C GLN A 708 15.77 10.90 11.25
N PRO A 709 15.27 9.96 12.08
CA PRO A 709 13.84 9.69 12.18
C PRO A 709 13.04 10.95 12.53
N ASP A 710 11.88 11.13 11.90
CA ASP A 710 10.92 12.17 12.26
C ASP A 710 10.24 11.80 13.58
N HIS A 711 10.64 12.46 14.67
CA HIS A 711 10.15 12.16 16.01
C HIS A 711 8.64 12.28 16.15
N GLU A 712 8.00 13.29 15.55
CA GLU A 712 6.54 13.47 15.64
C GLU A 712 5.83 12.36 14.86
N LEU A 713 6.33 12.03 13.68
CA LEU A 713 5.78 10.93 12.89
C LEU A 713 5.85 9.60 13.65
N VAL A 714 7.01 9.29 14.24
CA VAL A 714 7.23 8.06 15.03
C VAL A 714 6.34 8.04 16.28
N GLU A 715 6.29 9.13 17.04
CA GLU A 715 5.44 9.25 18.24
C GLU A 715 3.97 9.06 17.88
N ARG A 716 3.52 9.64 16.76
CA ARG A 716 2.15 9.46 16.28
C ARG A 716 1.85 8.03 15.84
N HIS A 717 2.82 7.28 15.29
CA HIS A 717 2.65 5.83 15.08
C HIS A 717 2.45 5.08 16.40
N TYR A 718 3.19 5.42 17.46
CA TYR A 718 2.98 4.82 18.78
C TYR A 718 1.61 5.15 19.38
N ARG A 719 1.13 6.38 19.18
CA ARG A 719 -0.16 6.83 19.70
C ARG A 719 -1.34 6.24 18.93
N GLU A 720 -1.27 6.21 17.60
CA GLU A 720 -2.42 5.92 16.74
C GLU A 720 -2.33 4.54 16.06
N ILE A 721 -1.18 4.19 15.48
CA ILE A 721 -1.04 3.04 14.57
C ILE A 721 -0.78 1.72 15.29
N PHE A 722 0.28 1.64 16.08
CA PHE A 722 0.72 0.39 16.72
C PHE A 722 -0.31 -0.24 17.69
N PRO A 723 -1.12 0.54 18.44
CA PRO A 723 -2.18 -0.03 19.27
C PRO A 723 -3.24 -0.79 18.47
N VAL A 724 -3.59 -0.30 17.28
CA VAL A 724 -4.55 -0.94 16.37
C VAL A 724 -3.91 -2.11 15.63
N MET A 725 -2.67 -1.94 15.19
CA MET A 725 -1.89 -2.99 14.51
C MET A 725 -1.74 -4.26 15.35
N LYS A 726 -1.59 -4.14 16.68
CA LYS A 726 -1.56 -5.29 17.61
C LYS A 726 -2.89 -6.03 17.74
N GLN A 727 -3.99 -5.45 17.25
CA GLN A 727 -5.32 -6.05 17.24
C GLN A 727 -5.67 -6.61 15.85
N ARG A 728 -4.65 -6.99 15.08
CA ARG A 728 -4.77 -7.42 13.68
C ARG A 728 -5.84 -8.49 13.43
N SER A 729 -6.02 -9.43 14.35
CA SER A 729 -7.03 -10.50 14.25
C SER A 729 -8.47 -9.99 14.09
N LEU A 730 -8.77 -8.80 14.62
CA LEU A 730 -10.09 -8.15 14.47
C LEU A 730 -10.40 -7.73 13.03
N PHE A 731 -9.36 -7.46 12.24
CA PHE A 731 -9.50 -6.86 10.91
C PHE A 731 -9.19 -7.85 9.78
N ALA A 732 -8.59 -9.00 10.08
CA ALA A 732 -7.94 -9.84 9.09
C ALA A 732 -8.88 -10.57 8.14
N GLU A 733 -10.00 -11.05 8.66
CA GLU A 733 -10.93 -11.90 7.93
C GLU A 733 -12.08 -11.13 7.28
N VAL A 734 -12.68 -11.73 6.26
CA VAL A 734 -13.84 -11.15 5.54
C VAL A 734 -15.17 -11.68 6.02
N ALA A 735 -15.21 -12.71 6.87
CA ALA A 735 -16.44 -13.37 7.29
C ALA A 735 -17.51 -12.39 7.83
N HIS A 736 -17.08 -11.38 8.61
CA HIS A 736 -17.96 -10.35 9.16
C HIS A 736 -17.68 -8.94 8.63
N PHE A 737 -16.88 -8.82 7.57
CA PHE A 737 -16.60 -7.55 6.93
C PHE A 737 -17.83 -7.02 6.19
N GLN A 738 -18.22 -5.77 6.48
CA GLN A 738 -19.32 -5.08 5.83
C GLN A 738 -18.88 -3.67 5.43
N LEU A 739 -18.93 -3.36 4.13
CA LEU A 739 -18.68 -2.02 3.58
C LEU A 739 -19.99 -1.24 3.53
N PHE A 740 -19.98 0.04 3.88
CA PHE A 740 -21.16 0.90 3.86
C PHE A 740 -20.99 2.11 2.94
N ASP A 741 -22.13 2.61 2.47
CA ASP A 741 -22.26 3.92 1.85
C ASP A 741 -22.55 4.98 2.91
N LEU A 742 -21.85 6.11 2.83
CA LEU A 742 -22.20 7.31 3.58
C LEU A 742 -23.11 8.17 2.70
N TYR A 743 -24.35 8.35 3.14
CA TYR A 743 -25.33 9.20 2.46
C TYR A 743 -25.25 10.61 3.01
N ALA A 744 -24.83 11.55 2.16
CA ALA A 744 -24.79 12.96 2.49
C ALA A 744 -26.21 13.54 2.69
N PRO A 745 -26.37 14.73 3.30
CA PRO A 745 -27.68 15.34 3.54
C PRO A 745 -28.54 15.56 2.27
N ASP A 746 -27.92 15.63 1.09
CA ASP A 746 -28.58 15.73 -0.20
C ASP A 746 -29.08 14.38 -0.76
N GLY A 747 -28.81 13.28 -0.05
CA GLY A 747 -29.19 11.92 -0.40
C GLY A 747 -28.21 11.21 -1.35
N GLN A 748 -27.12 11.85 -1.77
CA GLN A 748 -26.11 11.22 -2.62
C GLN A 748 -25.10 10.42 -1.77
N VAL A 749 -24.50 9.40 -2.38
CA VAL A 749 -23.40 8.67 -1.76
C VAL A 749 -22.14 9.52 -1.85
N ASN A 750 -21.50 9.79 -0.71
CA ASN A 750 -20.22 10.46 -0.69
C ASN A 750 -19.10 9.44 -0.94
N GLU A 751 -18.61 9.40 -2.17
CA GLU A 751 -17.56 8.47 -2.60
C GLU A 751 -16.18 8.76 -1.98
N ASN A 752 -15.99 9.88 -1.27
CA ASN A 752 -14.72 10.19 -0.61
C ASN A 752 -14.60 9.54 0.78
N VAL A 753 -15.71 9.04 1.32
CA VAL A 753 -15.73 8.43 2.65
C VAL A 753 -15.73 6.92 2.54
N PHE A 754 -14.78 6.26 3.20
CA PHE A 754 -14.75 4.82 3.40
C PHE A 754 -15.32 4.49 4.78
N ALA A 755 -16.33 3.63 4.85
CA ALA A 755 -16.94 3.22 6.11
C ALA A 755 -17.18 1.70 6.11
N TYR A 756 -16.63 1.00 7.10
CA TYR A 756 -16.81 -0.45 7.19
C TYR A 756 -16.69 -0.98 8.61
N THR A 757 -17.30 -2.14 8.84
CA THR A 757 -17.22 -2.85 10.12
C THR A 757 -16.55 -4.20 9.96
N ASN A 758 -15.95 -4.70 11.04
CA ASN A 758 -15.54 -6.09 11.16
C ASN A 758 -15.81 -6.61 12.58
N ARG A 759 -15.80 -7.93 12.75
CA ARG A 759 -16.03 -8.59 14.03
C ARG A 759 -15.24 -9.89 14.14
N HIS A 760 -14.60 -10.09 15.28
CA HIS A 760 -13.87 -11.31 15.62
C HIS A 760 -13.96 -11.57 17.12
N GLU A 761 -14.22 -12.82 17.53
CA GLU A 761 -14.29 -13.24 18.95
C GLU A 761 -15.11 -12.31 19.87
N GLY A 762 -16.25 -11.83 19.38
CA GLY A 762 -17.13 -10.93 20.14
C GLY A 762 -16.67 -9.48 20.23
N LYS A 763 -15.52 -9.11 19.67
CA LYS A 763 -15.06 -7.72 19.50
C LYS A 763 -15.52 -7.18 18.15
N GLN A 764 -15.93 -5.93 18.12
CA GLN A 764 -16.41 -5.23 16.92
C GLN A 764 -15.58 -3.97 16.66
N SER A 765 -15.47 -3.61 15.39
CA SER A 765 -14.90 -2.33 14.96
C SER A 765 -15.78 -1.65 13.92
N LEU A 766 -15.81 -0.32 13.93
CA LEU A 766 -16.33 0.52 12.86
C LEU A 766 -15.28 1.56 12.49
N PHE A 767 -14.74 1.45 11.28
CA PHE A 767 -13.79 2.41 10.73
C PHE A 767 -14.52 3.34 9.75
N ILE A 768 -14.26 4.65 9.86
CA ILE A 768 -14.80 5.66 8.95
C ILE A 768 -13.67 6.63 8.62
N TYR A 769 -13.43 6.89 7.34
CA TYR A 769 -12.33 7.74 6.89
C TYR A 769 -12.73 8.58 5.68
N ASN A 770 -12.48 9.89 5.75
CA ASN A 770 -12.64 10.81 4.64
C ASN A 770 -11.28 11.00 3.92
N ASN A 771 -11.05 10.35 2.77
CA ASN A 771 -9.79 10.51 2.02
C ASN A 771 -9.84 11.73 1.08
N ARG A 772 -10.18 12.89 1.64
CA ARG A 772 -10.29 14.15 0.92
C ARG A 772 -10.12 15.33 1.88
N TYR A 773 -9.66 16.48 1.37
CA TYR A 773 -9.41 17.67 2.19
C TYR A 773 -10.70 18.35 2.68
N GLU A 774 -11.76 18.34 1.88
CA GLU A 774 -13.06 18.91 2.24
C GLU A 774 -13.73 18.08 3.34
N ALA A 775 -14.39 18.76 4.29
CA ALA A 775 -15.17 18.09 5.32
C ALA A 775 -16.35 17.33 4.72
N SER A 776 -16.70 16.20 5.33
CA SER A 776 -17.78 15.31 4.91
C SER A 776 -18.67 14.95 6.08
N GLU A 777 -19.98 14.94 5.84
CA GLU A 777 -20.97 14.52 6.82
C GLU A 777 -22.07 13.68 6.18
N GLY A 778 -22.66 12.77 6.94
CA GLY A 778 -23.74 11.92 6.45
C GLY A 778 -24.06 10.72 7.33
N TRP A 779 -24.98 9.88 6.84
CA TRP A 779 -25.50 8.72 7.56
C TRP A 779 -24.98 7.41 6.97
N ILE A 780 -24.56 6.51 7.85
CA ILE A 780 -24.17 5.14 7.53
C ILE A 780 -25.23 4.19 8.11
N ARG A 781 -25.90 3.42 7.24
CA ARG A 781 -27.04 2.58 7.67
C ARG A 781 -27.07 1.19 7.06
N ILE A 782 -26.99 1.08 5.73
CA ILE A 782 -27.10 -0.18 4.99
C ILE A 782 -25.77 -0.44 4.27
N SER A 783 -25.30 -1.68 4.33
CA SER A 783 -24.09 -2.09 3.64
C SER A 783 -24.27 -2.09 2.12
N ALA A 784 -23.17 -1.95 1.40
CA ALA A 784 -23.09 -2.35 0.00
C ALA A 784 -23.48 -3.83 -0.17
N ALA A 785 -23.84 -4.20 -1.39
CA ALA A 785 -24.17 -5.57 -1.72
C ALA A 785 -22.95 -6.47 -1.52
N ARG A 786 -23.19 -7.64 -0.93
CA ARG A 786 -22.19 -8.71 -0.81
C ARG A 786 -22.82 -10.02 -1.26
N LEU A 787 -22.08 -10.79 -2.04
CA LEU A 787 -22.50 -12.14 -2.40
C LEU A 787 -22.27 -13.08 -1.21
N ASP A 788 -23.36 -13.67 -0.72
CA ASP A 788 -23.32 -14.69 0.33
C ASP A 788 -24.19 -15.88 -0.09
N ASN A 789 -23.61 -17.08 -0.10
CA ASN A 789 -24.24 -18.33 -0.54
C ASN A 789 -25.01 -18.22 -1.88
N GLY A 790 -24.49 -17.44 -2.83
CA GLY A 790 -25.08 -17.26 -4.17
C GLY A 790 -26.22 -16.23 -4.25
N SER A 791 -26.47 -15.46 -3.19
CA SER A 791 -27.45 -14.38 -3.16
C SER A 791 -26.85 -13.06 -2.69
N PHE A 792 -27.30 -11.93 -3.25
CA PHE A 792 -26.89 -10.61 -2.78
C PHE A 792 -27.57 -10.29 -1.45
N THR A 793 -26.76 -9.96 -0.46
CA THR A 793 -27.21 -9.60 0.89
C THR A 793 -26.81 -8.17 1.22
N HIS A 794 -27.67 -7.50 1.99
CA HIS A 794 -27.42 -6.20 2.58
C HIS A 794 -27.64 -6.30 4.08
N THR A 795 -26.75 -5.70 4.86
CA THR A 795 -26.76 -5.77 6.33
C THR A 795 -26.97 -4.37 6.89
N THR A 796 -27.83 -4.25 7.91
CA THR A 796 -27.95 -2.99 8.66
C THR A 796 -26.74 -2.78 9.56
N LEU A 797 -26.37 -1.54 9.85
CA LEU A 797 -25.24 -1.24 10.73
C LEU A 797 -25.39 -1.91 12.10
N GLY A 798 -26.61 -1.92 12.66
CA GLY A 798 -26.88 -2.56 13.93
C GLY A 798 -26.73 -4.09 13.89
N ASP A 799 -27.09 -4.75 12.79
CA ASP A 799 -26.86 -6.20 12.63
C ASP A 799 -25.37 -6.53 12.46
N ALA A 800 -24.64 -5.71 11.69
CA ALA A 800 -23.20 -5.88 11.48
C ALA A 800 -22.42 -5.76 12.80
N LEU A 801 -22.83 -4.84 13.68
CA LEU A 801 -22.27 -4.67 15.03
C LEU A 801 -22.85 -5.66 16.07
N GLY A 802 -23.88 -6.43 15.72
CA GLY A 802 -24.54 -7.38 16.64
C GLY A 802 -25.32 -6.70 17.78
N LEU A 803 -25.91 -5.53 17.53
CA LEU A 803 -26.67 -4.77 18.52
C LEU A 803 -28.11 -5.29 18.67
N PRO A 804 -28.65 -5.38 19.90
CA PRO A 804 -30.03 -5.81 20.12
C PRO A 804 -31.05 -4.77 19.64
N GLY A 805 -32.27 -5.21 19.36
CA GLY A 805 -33.36 -4.36 18.85
C GLY A 805 -34.26 -3.72 19.92
N GLU A 806 -34.00 -3.96 21.20
CA GLU A 806 -34.88 -3.47 22.27
C GLU A 806 -34.67 -1.97 22.54
N HIS A 807 -35.75 -1.24 22.85
CA HIS A 807 -35.68 0.22 23.10
C HIS A 807 -35.04 0.57 24.46
N ASP A 808 -34.95 -0.37 25.40
CA ASP A 808 -34.30 -0.20 26.71
C ASP A 808 -32.78 -0.44 26.69
N ARG A 809 -32.18 -0.51 25.48
CA ARG A 809 -30.77 -0.84 25.25
C ARG A 809 -30.02 0.33 24.68
N TYR A 810 -28.84 0.59 25.25
CA TYR A 810 -27.90 1.58 24.76
C TYR A 810 -26.56 0.93 24.49
N VAL A 811 -25.85 1.39 23.47
CA VAL A 811 -24.49 0.96 23.15
C VAL A 811 -23.53 2.08 23.50
N ILE A 812 -22.48 1.73 24.25
CA ILE A 812 -21.33 2.58 24.48
C ILE A 812 -20.18 2.05 23.62
N PHE A 813 -19.45 2.95 22.96
CA PHE A 813 -18.29 2.61 22.15
C PHE A 813 -17.27 3.75 22.20
N ARG A 814 -16.01 3.43 21.89
CA ARG A 814 -14.88 4.35 22.07
C ARG A 814 -14.18 4.61 20.75
N ASP A 815 -13.92 5.88 20.44
CA ASP A 815 -13.03 6.25 19.34
C ASP A 815 -11.57 6.14 19.81
N GLN A 816 -10.78 5.31 19.15
CA GLN A 816 -9.41 5.03 19.59
C GLN A 816 -8.47 6.21 19.36
N ARG A 817 -8.76 7.09 18.39
CA ARG A 817 -7.95 8.29 18.14
C ARG A 817 -8.13 9.32 19.25
N SER A 818 -9.38 9.67 19.59
CA SER A 818 -9.67 10.71 20.59
C SER A 818 -9.72 10.18 22.03
N GLY A 819 -9.88 8.87 22.21
CA GLY A 819 -10.08 8.25 23.51
C GLY A 819 -11.46 8.50 24.13
N LEU A 820 -12.35 9.22 23.43
CA LEU A 820 -13.70 9.55 23.90
C LEU A 820 -14.66 8.38 23.72
N GLU A 821 -15.55 8.22 24.69
CA GLU A 821 -16.69 7.32 24.64
C GLU A 821 -17.94 8.04 24.16
N PHE A 822 -18.76 7.31 23.41
CA PHE A 822 -20.02 7.76 22.85
C PHE A 822 -21.11 6.78 23.26
N ILE A 823 -22.32 7.27 23.50
CA ILE A 823 -23.50 6.45 23.79
C ILE A 823 -24.60 6.69 22.75
N ARG A 824 -25.27 5.62 22.31
CA ARG A 824 -26.43 5.69 21.41
C ARG A 824 -27.48 4.66 21.80
N SER A 825 -28.75 4.94 21.51
CA SER A 825 -29.81 3.91 21.57
C SER A 825 -29.56 2.83 20.52
N CYS A 826 -29.64 1.55 20.92
CA CYS A 826 -29.45 0.44 19.99
C CYS A 826 -30.55 0.40 18.92
N ALA A 827 -31.80 0.67 19.31
CA ALA A 827 -32.94 0.76 18.39
C ALA A 827 -32.72 1.86 17.33
N LEU A 828 -32.25 3.04 17.75
CA LEU A 828 -31.98 4.15 16.83
C LEU A 828 -30.86 3.82 15.83
N VAL A 829 -29.78 3.18 16.27
CA VAL A 829 -28.70 2.74 15.37
C VAL A 829 -29.19 1.72 14.35
N ARG A 830 -30.11 0.82 14.73
CA ARG A 830 -30.72 -0.16 13.81
C ARG A 830 -31.66 0.49 12.80
N GLU A 831 -32.48 1.44 13.24
CA GLU A 831 -33.49 2.08 12.39
C GLU A 831 -32.90 3.16 11.47
N GLN A 832 -32.08 4.05 12.03
CA GLN A 832 -31.59 5.26 11.36
C GLN A 832 -30.11 5.17 10.95
N GLY A 833 -29.33 4.26 11.55
CA GLY A 833 -27.90 4.16 11.34
C GLY A 833 -27.10 5.07 12.28
N LEU A 834 -25.87 5.40 11.89
CA LEU A 834 -24.99 6.31 12.62
C LEU A 834 -24.64 7.51 11.75
N TYR A 835 -24.81 8.71 12.30
CA TYR A 835 -24.34 9.94 11.69
C TYR A 835 -22.85 10.14 11.97
N ALA A 836 -22.10 10.44 10.92
CA ALA A 836 -20.67 10.75 10.98
C ALA A 836 -20.41 12.16 10.41
N SER A 837 -19.52 12.89 11.07
CA SER A 837 -19.03 14.20 10.63
C SER A 837 -17.50 14.21 10.75
N LEU A 838 -16.82 14.40 9.63
CA LEU A 838 -15.39 14.23 9.47
C LEU A 838 -14.79 15.47 8.80
N GLY A 839 -13.75 16.04 9.39
CA GLY A 839 -12.89 17.01 8.72
C GLY A 839 -12.08 16.38 7.57
N GLY A 840 -11.25 17.20 6.93
CA GLY A 840 -10.36 16.76 5.86
C GLY A 840 -9.36 15.71 6.34
N TYR A 841 -9.26 14.57 5.64
CA TYR A 841 -8.40 13.44 6.02
C TYR A 841 -8.65 12.88 7.42
N GLN A 842 -9.78 13.22 8.05
CA GLN A 842 -10.12 12.70 9.36
C GLN A 842 -10.63 11.26 9.24
N TYR A 843 -10.18 10.42 10.15
CA TYR A 843 -10.75 9.10 10.39
C TYR A 843 -11.22 8.94 11.83
N ASN A 844 -12.18 8.05 12.02
CA ASN A 844 -12.61 7.50 13.30
C ASN A 844 -12.47 5.98 13.27
N ILE A 845 -12.06 5.42 14.40
CA ILE A 845 -12.03 3.98 14.62
C ILE A 845 -12.72 3.69 15.94
N PHE A 846 -14.00 3.34 15.83
CA PHE A 846 -14.81 2.98 16.99
C PHE A 846 -14.59 1.51 17.33
N MET A 847 -14.26 1.24 18.58
CA MET A 847 -14.06 -0.10 19.15
C MET A 847 -14.73 -0.16 20.54
N GLU A 848 -14.53 -1.28 21.27
CA GLU A 848 -15.01 -1.45 22.64
C GLU A 848 -16.53 -1.29 22.80
N PHE A 849 -17.29 -1.80 21.82
CA PHE A 849 -18.75 -1.78 21.84
C PHE A 849 -19.27 -2.61 23.02
N ARG A 850 -20.02 -1.97 23.93
CA ARG A 850 -20.68 -2.61 25.06
C ARG A 850 -22.13 -2.16 25.18
N VAL A 851 -23.01 -3.11 25.42
CA VAL A 851 -24.45 -2.85 25.54
C VAL A 851 -24.83 -2.71 27.01
N VAL A 852 -25.51 -1.64 27.36
CA VAL A 852 -25.94 -1.28 28.72
C VAL A 852 -27.45 -1.08 28.80
N ARG A 853 -28.00 -1.19 30.02
CA ARG A 853 -29.40 -0.89 30.34
C ARG A 853 -29.46 0.32 31.29
N PRO A 854 -30.38 1.27 31.10
CA PRO A 854 -30.63 2.32 32.08
C PRO A 854 -31.03 1.73 33.44
N SER A 855 -30.60 2.41 34.50
CA SER A 855 -30.99 2.16 35.88
C SER A 855 -31.12 3.50 36.61
N LYS A 856 -31.66 3.49 37.84
CA LYS A 856 -31.73 4.72 38.65
C LYS A 856 -30.35 5.33 38.89
N LEU A 857 -29.35 4.50 39.20
CA LEU A 857 -27.99 4.95 39.46
C LEU A 857 -27.22 5.32 38.19
N LYS A 858 -27.47 4.62 37.07
CA LYS A 858 -26.86 4.88 35.77
C LYS A 858 -27.95 5.11 34.71
N PRO A 859 -28.51 6.33 34.61
CA PRO A 859 -29.60 6.67 33.70
C PRO A 859 -29.07 6.93 32.28
N PHE A 860 -28.59 5.86 31.64
CA PHE A 860 -27.96 5.91 30.32
C PHE A 860 -28.85 6.49 29.22
N ASP A 861 -30.17 6.40 29.38
CA ASP A 861 -31.17 7.05 28.55
C ASP A 861 -31.04 8.57 28.58
N ARG A 862 -31.08 9.16 29.78
CA ARG A 862 -30.95 10.61 29.98
C ARG A 862 -29.57 11.12 29.60
N VAL A 863 -28.52 10.35 29.88
CA VAL A 863 -27.15 10.67 29.45
C VAL A 863 -27.06 10.71 27.93
N SER A 864 -27.66 9.74 27.24
CA SER A 864 -27.68 9.72 25.78
C SER A 864 -28.41 10.92 25.18
N GLU A 865 -29.48 11.38 25.83
CA GLU A 865 -30.23 12.58 25.42
C GLU A 865 -29.44 13.86 25.70
N GLU A 866 -28.85 14.04 26.89
CA GLU A 866 -28.10 15.24 27.27
C GLU A 866 -26.82 15.40 26.46
N LEU A 867 -26.12 14.30 26.15
CA LEU A 867 -24.94 14.35 25.30
C LEU A 867 -25.28 14.61 23.83
N ASN A 868 -26.48 14.23 23.39
CA ASN A 868 -26.98 14.41 22.01
C ASN A 868 -25.90 14.16 20.94
N GLY A 869 -25.18 13.06 21.07
CA GLY A 869 -24.16 12.68 20.12
C GLY A 869 -22.71 12.98 20.51
N ARG A 870 -22.49 13.89 21.46
CA ARG A 870 -21.16 14.33 21.93
C ARG A 870 -20.43 13.21 22.67
N GLY A 871 -19.12 13.10 22.42
CA GLY A 871 -18.24 12.19 23.14
C GLY A 871 -17.71 12.77 24.45
N VAL A 872 -17.46 11.92 25.44
CA VAL A 872 -16.92 12.28 26.77
C VAL A 872 -15.84 11.28 27.19
N GLY A 873 -15.04 11.61 28.21
CA GLY A 873 -13.95 10.72 28.66
C GLY A 873 -14.43 9.36 29.21
N SER A 874 -15.61 9.34 29.85
CA SER A 874 -16.26 8.11 30.32
C SER A 874 -17.76 8.33 30.45
N ILE A 875 -18.55 7.52 29.75
CA ILE A 875 -20.01 7.55 29.83
C ILE A 875 -20.50 7.08 31.20
N GLU A 876 -19.77 6.16 31.82
CA GLU A 876 -20.13 5.65 33.15
C GLU A 876 -19.99 6.72 34.23
N ILE A 877 -18.91 7.51 34.18
CA ILE A 877 -18.71 8.64 35.09
C ILE A 877 -19.80 9.68 34.88
N GLU A 878 -20.11 10.04 33.63
CA GLU A 878 -21.16 11.02 33.33
C GLU A 878 -22.53 10.56 33.85
N ALA A 879 -22.85 9.26 33.68
CA ALA A 879 -24.09 8.68 34.20
C ALA A 879 -24.17 8.77 35.73
N LEU A 880 -23.07 8.47 36.42
CA LEU A 880 -23.01 8.57 37.89
C LEU A 880 -23.13 10.02 38.36
N LEU A 881 -22.40 10.96 37.75
CA LEU A 881 -22.48 12.38 38.07
C LEU A 881 -23.90 12.94 37.87
N MET A 882 -24.57 12.55 36.79
CA MET A 882 -25.96 12.96 36.54
C MET A 882 -26.90 12.49 37.66
N SER A 883 -26.75 11.24 38.11
CA SER A 883 -27.56 10.70 39.20
C SER A 883 -27.21 11.26 40.58
N LEU A 884 -25.94 11.60 40.83
CA LEU A 884 -25.48 12.20 42.08
C LEU A 884 -25.72 13.70 42.16
N ARG A 885 -26.01 14.39 41.04
CA ARG A 885 -26.24 15.84 40.98
C ARG A 885 -27.22 16.38 42.04
N PRO A 886 -28.36 15.72 42.37
CA PRO A 886 -29.23 16.17 43.45
C PRO A 886 -28.57 16.12 44.84
N ILE A 887 -27.76 15.09 45.11
CA ILE A 887 -26.98 14.97 46.35
C ILE A 887 -25.88 16.03 46.37
N HIS A 888 -25.19 16.23 45.25
CA HIS A 888 -24.19 17.29 45.09
C HIS A 888 -24.76 18.66 45.39
N GLN A 889 -25.96 18.98 44.89
CA GLN A 889 -26.65 20.26 45.15
C GLN A 889 -26.98 20.46 46.63
N ILE A 890 -27.36 19.40 47.35
CA ILE A 890 -27.61 19.46 48.80
C ILE A 890 -26.31 19.76 49.55
N VAL A 891 -25.23 19.04 49.21
CA VAL A 891 -23.90 19.26 49.80
C VAL A 891 -23.40 20.67 49.46
N GLU A 892 -23.49 21.10 48.21
CA GLU A 892 -23.13 22.44 47.75
C GLU A 892 -23.89 23.54 48.52
N ALA A 893 -25.20 23.41 48.68
CA ALA A 893 -26.01 24.38 49.42
C ALA A 893 -25.61 24.44 50.90
N ALA A 894 -25.35 23.27 51.52
CA ALA A 894 -24.92 23.18 52.91
C ALA A 894 -23.53 23.80 53.12
N ILE A 895 -22.55 23.41 52.30
CA ILE A 895 -21.18 23.95 52.35
C ILE A 895 -21.14 25.45 52.01
N GLY A 896 -21.88 25.88 50.98
CA GLY A 896 -22.02 27.30 50.65
C GLY A 896 -22.65 28.11 51.78
N GLY A 897 -23.63 27.55 52.48
CA GLY A 897 -24.21 28.14 53.69
C GLY A 897 -23.22 28.26 54.85
N ILE A 898 -22.33 27.28 55.01
CA ILE A 898 -21.24 27.29 56.00
C ILE A 898 -20.25 28.42 55.69
N ILE A 899 -19.87 28.59 54.41
CA ILE A 899 -18.91 29.62 53.98
C ILE A 899 -19.52 31.04 54.04
N GLY A 900 -20.74 31.22 53.50
CA GLY A 900 -21.31 32.54 53.21
C GLY A 900 -22.02 33.27 54.37
N LYS A 901 -22.40 32.57 55.46
CA LYS A 901 -23.06 33.22 56.61
C LYS A 901 -22.05 33.62 57.69
N PRO A 902 -21.73 34.92 57.87
CA PRO A 902 -20.91 35.37 58.98
C PRO A 902 -21.65 35.10 60.31
N GLU A 903 -20.98 34.41 61.23
CA GLU A 903 -21.51 34.14 62.56
C GLU A 903 -21.77 35.45 63.33
N ALA A 904 -22.88 35.52 64.07
CA ALA A 904 -23.20 36.66 64.91
C ALA A 904 -22.10 36.85 65.98
N GLN A 905 -21.39 37.98 65.94
CA GLN A 905 -20.24 38.26 66.82
C GLN A 905 -20.57 38.25 68.33
N SER A 906 -21.86 38.28 68.71
CA SER A 906 -22.34 38.28 70.09
C SER A 906 -22.92 36.94 70.57
N ALA A 907 -22.96 35.90 69.73
CA ALA A 907 -23.49 34.59 70.11
C ALA A 907 -22.49 33.82 70.99
N LYS A 908 -23.01 33.09 71.98
CA LYS A 908 -22.17 32.21 72.81
C LYS A 908 -21.67 31.00 72.00
N PRO A 909 -20.46 30.47 72.24
CA PRO A 909 -19.92 29.31 71.52
C PRO A 909 -20.87 28.10 71.49
N GLU A 910 -21.59 27.84 72.57
CA GLU A 910 -22.54 26.73 72.66
C GLU A 910 -23.75 26.93 71.73
N GLN A 911 -24.18 28.18 71.52
CA GLN A 911 -25.28 28.50 70.59
C GLN A 911 -24.85 28.36 69.13
N LEU A 912 -23.60 28.75 68.81
CA LEU A 912 -23.02 28.57 67.48
C LEU A 912 -22.86 27.08 67.15
N ALA A 913 -22.36 26.29 68.11
CA ALA A 913 -22.25 24.84 68.03
C ALA A 913 -23.60 24.16 67.79
N ALA A 914 -24.62 24.47 68.60
CA ALA A 914 -25.95 23.89 68.44
C ALA A 914 -26.58 24.23 67.07
N THR A 915 -26.45 25.48 66.61
CA THR A 915 -26.96 25.91 65.29
C THR A 915 -26.28 25.15 64.15
N PHE A 916 -24.96 24.91 64.27
CA PHE A 916 -24.21 24.12 63.29
C PHE A 916 -24.63 22.64 63.32
N GLY A 917 -24.87 22.06 64.49
CA GLY A 917 -25.42 20.70 64.62
C GLY A 917 -26.76 20.56 63.89
N THR A 918 -27.69 21.50 64.07
CA THR A 918 -28.95 21.53 63.31
C THR A 918 -28.72 21.64 61.79
N THR A 919 -27.73 22.42 61.36
CA THR A 919 -27.38 22.55 59.94
C THR A 919 -26.88 21.21 59.37
N CYS A 920 -26.02 20.49 60.11
CA CYS A 920 -25.56 19.16 59.74
C CYS A 920 -26.72 18.16 59.71
N GLN A 921 -27.62 18.19 60.70
CA GLN A 921 -28.81 17.34 60.73
C GLN A 921 -29.66 17.51 59.48
N THR A 922 -30.01 18.75 59.12
CA THR A 922 -30.82 19.04 57.91
C THR A 922 -30.13 18.56 56.64
N MET A 923 -28.81 18.74 56.53
CA MET A 923 -28.03 18.24 55.39
C MET A 923 -28.09 16.71 55.31
N LEU A 924 -27.81 16.01 56.43
CA LEU A 924 -27.79 14.55 56.48
C LEU A 924 -29.17 13.95 56.19
N GLU A 925 -30.24 14.51 56.75
CA GLU A 925 -31.62 14.07 56.49
C GLU A 925 -31.98 14.22 55.00
N ALA A 926 -31.66 15.37 54.39
CA ALA A 926 -31.91 15.60 52.97
C ALA A 926 -31.08 14.67 52.07
N VAL A 927 -29.82 14.41 52.43
CA VAL A 927 -28.97 13.46 51.72
C VAL A 927 -29.50 12.04 51.86
N ALA A 928 -29.89 11.60 53.06
CA ALA A 928 -30.41 10.27 53.33
C ALA A 928 -31.72 9.99 52.57
N GLU A 929 -32.63 10.98 52.52
CA GLU A 929 -33.85 10.91 51.72
C GLU A 929 -33.54 10.71 50.23
N ARG A 930 -32.68 11.57 49.66
CA ARG A 930 -32.30 11.47 48.24
C ARG A 930 -31.50 10.22 47.91
N PHE A 931 -30.62 9.78 48.81
CA PHE A 931 -29.89 8.54 48.65
C PHE A 931 -30.84 7.35 48.64
N GLY A 932 -31.81 7.31 49.55
CA GLY A 932 -32.82 6.24 49.61
C GLY A 932 -33.67 6.15 48.35
N GLU A 933 -34.04 7.29 47.76
CA GLU A 933 -34.75 7.32 46.47
C GLU A 933 -33.90 6.74 45.31
N LEU A 934 -32.60 7.07 45.30
CA LEU A 934 -31.68 6.73 44.22
C LEU A 934 -31.20 5.27 44.29
N MET A 935 -30.80 4.83 45.49
CA MET A 935 -30.14 3.55 45.75
C MET A 935 -31.11 2.45 46.18
N GLU A 936 -32.40 2.79 46.38
CA GLU A 936 -33.45 1.88 46.86
C GLU A 936 -33.10 1.17 48.18
N THR A 937 -32.11 1.68 48.89
CA THR A 937 -31.62 1.23 50.19
C THR A 937 -31.72 2.41 51.15
N PRO A 938 -32.43 2.27 52.29
CA PRO A 938 -32.57 3.35 53.24
C PRO A 938 -31.21 3.67 53.86
N LEU A 939 -30.84 4.95 53.88
CA LEU A 939 -29.70 5.46 54.64
C LEU A 939 -30.24 5.99 55.96
N THR A 940 -29.68 5.58 57.09
CA THR A 940 -30.19 5.94 58.41
C THR A 940 -29.22 6.84 59.13
N LEU A 941 -29.73 7.91 59.76
CA LEU A 941 -28.87 8.79 60.55
C LEU A 941 -28.52 8.07 61.87
N PRO A 942 -27.23 7.96 62.23
CA PRO A 942 -26.84 7.44 63.54
C PRO A 942 -27.39 8.31 64.67
N ASP A 943 -27.85 7.67 65.75
CA ASP A 943 -28.38 8.37 66.92
C ASP A 943 -27.35 9.35 67.50
N GLY A 944 -27.71 10.63 67.58
CA GLY A 944 -26.87 11.69 68.15
C GLY A 944 -25.76 12.22 67.23
N ILE A 945 -25.73 11.88 65.93
CA ILE A 945 -24.68 12.37 65.00
C ILE A 945 -24.63 13.91 64.89
N ALA A 946 -25.80 14.57 64.95
CA ALA A 946 -25.89 16.03 64.94
C ALA A 946 -25.37 16.66 66.24
N ASP A 947 -25.63 16.01 67.38
CA ASP A 947 -25.09 16.43 68.68
C ASP A 947 -23.57 16.25 68.71
N GLN A 948 -23.06 15.18 68.08
CA GLN A 948 -21.63 14.95 67.92
C GLN A 948 -20.99 16.03 67.04
N ALA A 949 -21.59 16.37 65.89
CA ALA A 949 -21.11 17.46 65.04
C ALA A 949 -21.10 18.82 65.78
N ALA A 950 -22.12 19.10 66.61
CA ALA A 950 -22.14 20.29 67.46
C ALA A 950 -21.02 20.28 68.50
N LYS A 951 -20.79 19.14 69.18
CA LYS A 951 -19.68 18.97 70.15
C LYS A 951 -18.32 19.15 69.49
N SER A 952 -18.10 18.50 68.34
CA SER A 952 -16.88 18.66 67.53
C SER A 952 -16.64 20.14 67.18
N TYR A 953 -17.66 20.87 66.75
CA TYR A 953 -17.50 22.29 66.46
C TYR A 953 -17.25 23.14 67.72
N LEU A 954 -17.86 22.79 68.85
CA LEU A 954 -17.56 23.43 70.14
C LEU A 954 -16.10 23.22 70.54
N ASN A 955 -15.56 22.01 70.37
CA ASN A 955 -14.15 21.69 70.60
C ASN A 955 -13.24 22.52 69.66
N ALA A 956 -13.60 22.68 68.39
CA ALA A 956 -12.87 23.54 67.46
C ALA A 956 -12.82 25.01 67.92
N LEU A 957 -13.94 25.53 68.45
CA LEU A 957 -14.02 26.89 69.01
C LEU A 957 -13.19 27.04 70.30
N ARG A 958 -13.14 26.02 71.15
CA ARG A 958 -12.28 25.97 72.35
C ARG A 958 -10.81 25.95 71.97
N PHE A 959 -10.40 25.06 71.06
CA PHE A 959 -9.05 25.00 70.51
C PHE A 959 -8.57 26.37 70.00
N LYS A 960 -9.41 27.05 69.20
CA LYS A 960 -9.09 28.39 68.71
C LYS A 960 -8.86 29.40 69.86
N THR A 961 -9.64 29.29 70.93
CA THR A 961 -9.56 30.18 72.11
C THR A 961 -8.29 29.91 72.93
N GLU A 962 -7.96 28.64 73.17
CA GLU A 962 -6.76 28.20 73.88
C GLU A 962 -5.47 28.53 73.13
N LEU A 963 -5.45 28.30 71.82
CA LEU A 963 -4.36 28.74 70.95
C LEU A 963 -4.20 30.28 71.00
N GLY A 964 -5.30 31.00 71.20
CA GLY A 964 -5.31 32.44 71.48
C GLY A 964 -4.43 32.86 72.67
N GLY A 965 -4.42 32.07 73.75
CA GLY A 965 -3.70 32.34 75.00
C GLY A 965 -2.30 31.73 75.10
N THR A 966 -1.87 30.91 74.12
CA THR A 966 -0.59 30.20 74.16
C THR A 966 0.55 31.03 73.56
N ALA A 967 1.68 31.17 74.28
CA ALA A 967 2.87 31.90 73.81
C ALA A 967 3.53 31.19 72.61
N GLY A 968 3.96 31.94 71.58
CA GLY A 968 4.60 31.38 70.38
C GLY A 968 3.66 30.89 69.27
N SER A 969 2.33 30.93 69.48
CA SER A 969 1.31 30.39 68.57
C SER A 969 1.11 31.13 67.23
N ASN A 970 1.91 32.15 66.92
CA ASN A 970 1.74 33.00 65.73
C ASN A 970 1.93 32.23 64.42
N ARG A 971 2.87 31.28 64.38
CA ARG A 971 3.13 30.44 63.20
C ARG A 971 1.93 29.53 62.90
N ILE A 972 1.40 28.86 63.92
CA ILE A 972 0.25 27.95 63.81
C ILE A 972 -1.00 28.72 63.40
N LYS A 973 -1.25 29.89 64.00
CA LYS A 973 -2.36 30.79 63.64
C LYS A 973 -2.27 31.22 62.17
N ALA A 974 -1.07 31.53 61.68
CA ALA A 974 -0.87 31.89 60.28
C ALA A 974 -1.12 30.72 59.33
N VAL A 975 -0.64 29.51 59.65
CA VAL A 975 -0.81 28.31 58.82
C VAL A 975 -2.28 27.86 58.77
N LEU A 976 -2.99 27.89 59.91
CA LEU A 976 -4.43 27.55 60.00
C LEU A 976 -5.37 28.68 59.56
N GLY A 977 -4.85 29.87 59.23
CA GLY A 977 -5.67 31.02 58.79
C GLY A 977 -6.52 31.67 59.90
N ILE A 978 -6.06 31.63 61.15
CA ILE A 978 -6.72 32.22 62.32
C ILE A 978 -6.32 33.72 62.45
N ASN A 979 -7.13 34.63 61.91
CA ASN A 979 -6.89 36.08 61.97
C ASN A 979 -7.97 36.84 62.75
N GLY A 980 -7.53 37.64 63.74
CA GLY A 980 -8.36 38.04 64.88
C GLY A 980 -9.64 38.85 64.64
N LYS A 981 -9.91 39.48 63.47
CA LYS A 981 -11.10 40.37 63.37
C LYS A 981 -11.89 40.44 62.05
N LYS A 982 -11.44 39.91 60.90
CA LYS A 982 -12.24 40.00 59.64
C LYS A 982 -12.08 38.87 58.61
N ASN A 983 -11.12 37.95 58.77
CA ASN A 983 -10.77 36.99 57.72
C ASN A 983 -10.27 35.66 58.32
N ASP A 984 -11.14 35.02 59.11
CA ASP A 984 -10.83 33.76 59.81
C ASP A 984 -11.21 32.55 58.95
N ALA A 985 -10.22 31.94 58.29
CA ALA A 985 -10.43 30.77 57.43
C ALA A 985 -10.60 29.47 58.23
N PHE A 986 -10.13 29.42 59.47
CA PHE A 986 -10.18 28.22 60.31
C PHE A 986 -11.61 27.74 60.59
N ARG A 987 -12.50 28.66 60.99
CA ARG A 987 -13.90 28.33 61.32
C ARG A 987 -14.69 27.72 60.16
N PRO A 988 -14.71 28.30 58.95
CA PRO A 988 -15.39 27.67 57.82
C PRO A 988 -14.71 26.34 57.44
N MET A 989 -13.38 26.25 57.39
CA MET A 989 -12.70 25.00 57.06
C MET A 989 -13.00 23.87 58.07
N ALA A 990 -12.98 24.16 59.37
CA ALA A 990 -13.31 23.18 60.40
C ALA A 990 -14.77 22.71 60.32
N ARG A 991 -15.72 23.61 60.04
CA ARG A 991 -17.12 23.24 59.83
C ARG A 991 -17.31 22.37 58.59
N ILE A 992 -16.58 22.64 57.50
CA ILE A 992 -16.64 21.81 56.29
C ILE A 992 -16.11 20.41 56.58
N LEU A 993 -14.96 20.31 57.23
CA LEU A 993 -14.39 19.02 57.64
C LEU A 993 -15.38 18.21 58.49
N ILE A 994 -15.94 18.80 59.56
CA ILE A 994 -16.91 18.12 60.44
C ILE A 994 -18.19 17.73 59.69
N ALA A 995 -18.68 18.57 58.78
CA ALA A 995 -19.86 18.26 57.97
C ALA A 995 -19.61 17.07 57.02
N LEU A 996 -18.45 17.03 56.36
CA LEU A 996 -18.05 15.92 55.49
C LEU A 996 -17.78 14.64 56.30
N GLU A 997 -17.16 14.74 57.48
CA GLU A 997 -16.96 13.63 58.41
C GLU A 997 -18.29 13.05 58.89
N SER A 998 -19.26 13.90 59.24
CA SER A 998 -20.59 13.45 59.66
C SER A 998 -21.30 12.70 58.53
N LEU A 999 -21.14 13.16 57.28
CA LEU A 999 -21.68 12.49 56.11
C LEU A 999 -20.97 11.15 55.84
N GLN A 1000 -19.64 11.12 55.99
CA GLN A 1000 -18.84 9.90 55.87
C GLN A 1000 -19.17 8.88 56.97
N GLU A 1001 -19.40 9.32 58.21
CA GLU A 1001 -19.77 8.47 59.34
C GLU A 1001 -21.16 7.87 59.16
N MET A 1002 -22.11 8.63 58.61
CA MET A 1002 -23.42 8.08 58.24
C MET A 1002 -23.27 6.91 57.25
N LEU A 1003 -22.42 7.04 56.23
CA LEU A 1003 -22.13 5.93 55.30
C LEU A 1003 -21.40 4.77 55.96
N ARG A 1004 -20.48 5.06 56.88
CA ARG A 1004 -19.73 4.05 57.62
C ARG A 1004 -20.64 3.21 58.52
N ALA A 1005 -21.56 3.86 59.24
CA ALA A 1005 -22.49 3.21 60.16
C ALA A 1005 -23.47 2.27 59.43
N ASP A 1006 -23.90 2.64 58.23
CA ASP A 1006 -24.73 1.78 57.35
C ASP A 1006 -23.91 0.75 56.55
N GLY A 1007 -22.57 0.70 56.72
CA GLY A 1007 -21.70 -0.26 56.04
C GLY A 1007 -21.49 -0.01 54.54
N LEU A 1008 -21.70 1.24 54.10
CA LEU A 1008 -21.67 1.65 52.69
C LEU A 1008 -20.41 2.44 52.30
N LEU A 1009 -19.47 2.63 53.23
CA LEU A 1009 -18.22 3.36 52.97
C LEU A 1009 -17.13 2.41 52.48
N GLU A 1010 -16.76 2.51 51.20
CA GLU A 1010 -15.67 1.73 50.59
C GLU A 1010 -14.36 2.53 50.50
N LYS A 1011 -14.49 3.85 50.27
CA LYS A 1011 -13.38 4.81 50.20
C LYS A 1011 -13.85 6.16 50.74
N GLN A 1012 -12.93 7.12 50.87
CA GLN A 1012 -13.30 8.43 51.37
C GLN A 1012 -14.40 9.09 50.51
N LEU A 1013 -15.28 9.83 51.19
CA LEU A 1013 -16.55 10.34 50.65
C LEU A 1013 -16.39 11.14 49.33
N ILE A 1014 -15.36 11.99 49.24
CA ILE A 1014 -15.16 12.90 48.09
C ILE A 1014 -14.95 12.09 46.80
N ASP A 1015 -14.17 11.01 46.85
CA ASP A 1015 -13.96 10.12 45.70
C ASP A 1015 -15.10 9.13 45.50
N GLN A 1016 -15.75 8.69 46.57
CA GLN A 1016 -16.87 7.74 46.47
C GLN A 1016 -18.05 8.37 45.77
N TRP A 1017 -18.34 9.63 46.08
CA TRP A 1017 -19.47 10.36 45.53
C TRP A 1017 -19.06 11.43 44.52
N MET A 1018 -17.81 11.45 44.09
CA MET A 1018 -17.33 12.38 43.04
C MET A 1018 -17.60 13.85 43.37
N LEU A 1019 -17.44 14.25 44.64
CA LEU A 1019 -17.74 15.59 45.13
C LEU A 1019 -16.63 16.62 44.85
N GLY A 1020 -15.50 16.20 44.27
CA GLY A 1020 -14.31 17.05 44.10
C GLY A 1020 -14.62 18.39 43.43
N ASP A 1021 -15.17 18.35 42.21
CA ASP A 1021 -15.48 19.56 41.42
C ASP A 1021 -16.56 20.43 42.08
N THR A 1022 -17.56 19.80 42.70
CA THR A 1022 -18.62 20.50 43.45
C THR A 1022 -18.01 21.25 44.62
N LEU A 1023 -17.17 20.60 45.42
CA LEU A 1023 -16.53 21.23 46.57
C LEU A 1023 -15.55 22.32 46.12
N GLU A 1024 -14.75 22.09 45.08
CA GLU A 1024 -13.84 23.09 44.54
C GLU A 1024 -14.59 24.35 44.08
N THR A 1025 -15.71 24.18 43.37
CA THR A 1025 -16.56 25.29 42.90
C THR A 1025 -17.13 26.09 44.07
N VAL A 1026 -17.61 25.42 45.10
CA VAL A 1026 -18.21 26.07 46.28
C VAL A 1026 -17.16 26.74 47.16
N ILE A 1027 -15.94 26.21 47.17
CA ILE A 1027 -14.80 26.74 47.94
C ILE A 1027 -14.07 27.87 47.19
N ALA A 1028 -14.22 27.96 45.86
CA ALA A 1028 -13.41 28.75 44.94
C ALA A 1028 -12.94 30.13 45.46
N ASP A 1029 -11.62 30.29 45.52
CA ASP A 1029 -10.80 31.47 45.89
C ASP A 1029 -11.41 32.44 46.90
N HIS A 1030 -11.76 31.93 48.09
CA HIS A 1030 -11.90 32.78 49.25
C HIS A 1030 -10.51 33.39 49.59
N PRO A 1031 -10.30 34.71 49.46
CA PRO A 1031 -8.96 35.34 49.46
C PRO A 1031 -8.22 35.31 50.81
N SER A 1032 -8.75 34.57 51.79
CA SER A 1032 -8.24 34.45 53.15
C SER A 1032 -7.79 33.05 53.53
N TRP A 1033 -8.01 32.06 52.65
CA TRP A 1033 -7.68 30.67 52.93
C TRP A 1033 -6.18 30.40 52.71
N PRO A 1034 -5.58 29.48 53.49
CA PRO A 1034 -4.15 29.18 53.40
C PRO A 1034 -3.77 28.36 52.16
N VAL A 1035 -4.75 27.82 51.43
CA VAL A 1035 -4.65 26.99 50.21
C VAL A 1035 -5.68 27.43 49.17
N SER A 1036 -5.47 27.07 47.90
CA SER A 1036 -6.47 27.23 46.84
C SER A 1036 -7.68 26.32 47.06
N GLY A 1037 -8.76 26.54 46.30
CA GLY A 1037 -9.95 25.68 46.34
C GLY A 1037 -9.62 24.19 46.12
N ALA A 1038 -8.92 23.86 45.02
CA ALA A 1038 -8.43 22.51 44.78
C ALA A 1038 -7.57 21.96 45.93
N GLY A 1039 -6.64 22.78 46.45
CA GLY A 1039 -5.79 22.38 47.57
C GLY A 1039 -6.55 22.12 48.87
N ALA A 1040 -7.68 22.81 49.10
CA ALA A 1040 -8.55 22.53 50.24
C ALA A 1040 -9.31 21.21 50.06
N VAL A 1041 -9.79 20.91 48.85
CA VAL A 1041 -10.45 19.63 48.54
C VAL A 1041 -9.47 18.47 48.73
N ASP A 1042 -8.24 18.59 48.22
CA ASP A 1042 -7.22 17.56 48.41
C ASP A 1042 -6.88 17.36 49.91
N LEU A 1043 -6.79 18.45 50.67
CA LEU A 1043 -6.59 18.39 52.13
C LEU A 1043 -7.75 17.64 52.82
N PHE A 1044 -9.00 18.02 52.54
CA PHE A 1044 -10.17 17.35 53.14
C PHE A 1044 -10.22 15.87 52.75
N SER A 1045 -9.90 15.54 51.50
CA SER A 1045 -9.81 14.17 51.02
C SER A 1045 -8.79 13.35 51.82
N CYS A 1046 -7.59 13.89 52.04
CA CYS A 1046 -6.55 13.24 52.85
C CYS A 1046 -6.99 13.04 54.31
N LEU A 1047 -7.65 14.03 54.91
CA LEU A 1047 -8.14 13.96 56.29
C LEU A 1047 -9.30 12.94 56.44
N LEU A 1048 -10.16 12.82 55.43
CA LEU A 1048 -11.26 11.85 55.40
C LEU A 1048 -10.78 10.42 55.11
N ALA A 1049 -9.71 10.27 54.31
CA ALA A 1049 -9.09 8.98 53.99
C ALA A 1049 -8.30 8.37 55.15
N ARG A 1050 -8.07 9.15 56.22
CA ARG A 1050 -7.40 8.66 57.44
C ARG A 1050 -8.15 7.44 57.97
N ARG A 1051 -7.47 6.29 58.05
CA ARG A 1051 -8.05 5.06 58.60
C ARG A 1051 -8.27 5.26 60.09
N THR A 1052 -9.50 5.56 60.49
CA THR A 1052 -9.94 5.48 61.88
C THR A 1052 -10.19 4.02 62.26
N GLU A 1053 -9.13 3.25 62.49
CA GLU A 1053 -9.18 2.26 63.57
C GLU A 1053 -8.58 2.97 64.78
N THR A 1054 -9.43 3.58 65.59
CA THR A 1054 -9.04 4.22 66.84
C THR A 1054 -8.56 3.15 67.83
N GLY A 1055 -7.31 2.74 67.72
CA GLY A 1055 -6.57 2.22 68.87
C GLY A 1055 -6.46 3.35 69.88
N SER A 1056 -7.11 3.21 71.05
CA SER A 1056 -7.22 4.25 72.08
C SER A 1056 -5.90 4.71 72.71
N ASP A 1057 -4.77 4.15 72.25
CA ASP A 1057 -3.47 4.19 72.94
C ASP A 1057 -2.33 4.75 72.06
N GLU A 1058 -2.59 5.15 70.80
CA GLU A 1058 -1.54 5.74 69.93
C GLU A 1058 -1.12 7.14 70.39
N THR A 1059 0.18 7.38 70.45
CA THR A 1059 0.78 8.70 70.72
C THR A 1059 0.59 9.65 69.53
N PRO A 1060 0.62 10.99 69.75
CA PRO A 1060 0.53 11.97 68.66
C PRO A 1060 1.51 11.76 67.49
N ASP A 1061 2.72 11.26 67.79
CA ASP A 1061 3.76 10.96 66.80
C ASP A 1061 3.37 9.77 65.92
N GLU A 1062 2.92 8.67 66.56
CA GLU A 1062 2.44 7.47 65.87
C GLU A 1062 1.25 7.82 64.96
N GLN A 1063 0.28 8.58 65.45
CA GLN A 1063 -0.89 8.99 64.66
C GLN A 1063 -0.50 9.80 63.41
N LEU A 1064 0.42 10.76 63.57
CA LEU A 1064 0.87 11.64 62.49
C LEU A 1064 1.66 10.85 61.43
N MET A 1065 2.62 10.04 61.85
CA MET A 1065 3.47 9.27 60.95
C MET A 1065 2.71 8.13 60.26
N ASN A 1066 1.83 7.43 60.97
CA ASN A 1066 0.98 6.39 60.39
C ASN A 1066 0.06 6.96 59.31
N SER A 1067 -0.49 8.16 59.53
CA SER A 1067 -1.35 8.84 58.53
C SER A 1067 -0.58 9.18 57.26
N ILE A 1068 0.62 9.76 57.38
CA ILE A 1068 1.48 10.10 56.23
C ILE A 1068 1.90 8.83 55.48
N ARG A 1069 2.33 7.80 56.22
CA ARG A 1069 2.75 6.51 55.65
C ARG A 1069 1.61 5.83 54.91
N ALA A 1070 0.44 5.71 55.53
CA ALA A 1070 -0.71 5.03 54.93
C ALA A 1070 -1.19 5.70 53.63
N LEU A 1071 -1.25 7.04 53.59
CA LEU A 1071 -1.62 7.79 52.39
C LEU A 1071 -0.57 7.72 51.29
N HIS A 1072 0.71 7.64 51.68
CA HIS A 1072 1.80 7.47 50.74
C HIS A 1072 1.80 6.07 50.11
N GLU A 1073 1.72 5.02 50.94
CA GLU A 1073 1.72 3.61 50.52
C GLU A 1073 0.48 3.23 49.72
N SER A 1074 -0.68 3.86 49.99
CA SER A 1074 -1.90 3.65 49.20
C SER A 1074 -1.82 4.25 47.79
N GLY A 1075 -0.82 5.11 47.53
CA GLY A 1075 -0.69 5.82 46.25
C GLY A 1075 -1.78 6.88 46.05
N ASP A 1076 -2.32 7.46 47.13
CA ASP A 1076 -3.44 8.39 47.08
C ASP A 1076 -3.11 9.64 46.22
N ARG A 1077 -3.98 9.92 45.24
CA ARG A 1077 -3.80 11.03 44.29
C ARG A 1077 -3.91 12.40 44.96
N HIS A 1078 -4.80 12.54 45.94
CA HIS A 1078 -5.05 13.78 46.65
C HIS A 1078 -3.86 14.09 47.57
N PHE A 1079 -3.29 13.07 48.20
CA PHE A 1079 -2.07 13.23 48.99
C PHE A 1079 -0.90 13.73 48.14
N LYS A 1080 -0.65 13.11 46.98
CA LYS A 1080 0.41 13.56 46.06
C LYS A 1080 0.17 14.97 45.53
N ALA A 1081 -1.06 15.30 45.16
CA ALA A 1081 -1.45 16.63 44.68
C ALA A 1081 -1.29 17.70 45.77
N PHE A 1082 -1.83 17.46 46.97
CA PHE A 1082 -1.74 18.36 48.12
C PHE A 1082 -0.30 18.63 48.53
N MET A 1083 0.49 17.55 48.69
CA MET A 1083 1.91 17.63 49.06
C MET A 1083 2.80 18.21 47.95
N GLN A 1084 2.25 18.36 46.74
CA GLN A 1084 2.94 18.80 45.52
C GLN A 1084 4.17 17.95 45.21
N VAL A 1085 3.98 16.63 45.21
CA VAL A 1085 5.08 15.67 45.04
C VAL A 1085 5.68 15.77 43.64
N GLN A 1086 7.00 15.91 43.56
CA GLN A 1086 7.76 15.91 42.31
C GLN A 1086 8.65 14.68 42.20
N HIS A 1087 8.60 14.00 41.06
CA HIS A 1087 9.52 12.92 40.72
C HIS A 1087 10.74 13.46 39.99
N LEU A 1088 11.89 13.45 40.66
CA LEU A 1088 13.17 13.89 40.10
C LEU A 1088 14.25 12.87 40.47
N HIS A 1089 15.01 12.42 39.47
CA HIS A 1089 16.13 11.47 39.63
C HIS A 1089 15.73 10.15 40.34
N GLY A 1090 14.53 9.64 40.09
CA GLY A 1090 14.04 8.41 40.72
C GLY A 1090 13.64 8.56 42.19
N LYS A 1091 13.46 9.80 42.69
CA LYS A 1091 13.03 10.11 44.06
C LYS A 1091 11.81 11.03 44.09
N GLU A 1092 11.04 10.97 45.17
CA GLU A 1092 9.85 11.81 45.42
C GLU A 1092 10.15 12.93 46.43
N TRP A 1093 9.92 14.17 46.04
CA TRP A 1093 10.16 15.38 46.84
C TRP A 1093 8.86 16.11 47.14
N PHE A 1094 8.69 16.68 48.34
CA PHE A 1094 7.47 17.40 48.74
C PHE A 1094 7.74 18.82 49.27
N ARG A 1095 6.68 19.62 49.48
CA ARG A 1095 6.78 21.01 49.97
C ARG A 1095 6.63 21.10 51.50
N GLU A 1096 7.58 21.78 52.16
CA GLU A 1096 7.55 22.04 53.61
C GLU A 1096 6.20 22.61 54.09
N ARG A 1097 5.72 23.67 53.45
CA ARG A 1097 4.47 24.34 53.85
C ARG A 1097 3.26 23.40 53.84
N GLN A 1098 3.21 22.46 52.90
CA GLN A 1098 2.11 21.50 52.79
C GLN A 1098 2.20 20.42 53.87
N LEU A 1099 3.42 19.94 54.17
CA LEU A 1099 3.63 19.04 55.31
C LEU A 1099 3.17 19.68 56.62
N SER A 1100 3.61 20.91 56.91
CA SER A 1100 3.21 21.64 58.12
C SER A 1100 1.69 21.81 58.19
N LEU A 1101 1.07 22.27 57.09
CA LEU A 1101 -0.38 22.47 57.03
C LEU A 1101 -1.14 21.16 57.27
N PHE A 1102 -0.72 20.07 56.64
CA PHE A 1102 -1.32 18.75 56.84
C PHE A 1102 -1.22 18.30 58.31
N ALA A 1103 -0.03 18.41 58.90
CA ALA A 1103 0.23 18.00 60.27
C ALA A 1103 -0.62 18.79 61.29
N TYR A 1104 -0.75 20.12 61.11
CA TYR A 1104 -1.60 20.93 61.97
C TYR A 1104 -3.08 20.57 61.82
N TRP A 1105 -3.56 20.21 60.62
CA TRP A 1105 -4.94 19.77 60.44
C TRP A 1105 -5.22 18.36 60.98
N ILE A 1106 -4.25 17.45 60.95
CA ILE A 1106 -4.34 16.16 61.66
C ILE A 1106 -4.50 16.38 63.17
N MET A 1107 -3.69 17.26 63.75
CA MET A 1107 -3.82 17.66 65.16
C MET A 1107 -5.20 18.26 65.44
N VAL A 1108 -5.67 19.18 64.60
CA VAL A 1108 -7.00 19.80 64.77
C VAL A 1108 -8.10 18.74 64.74
N GLN A 1109 -8.05 17.79 63.80
CA GLN A 1109 -9.00 16.68 63.69
C GLN A 1109 -8.99 15.82 64.97
N ALA A 1110 -7.80 15.41 65.43
CA ALA A 1110 -7.66 14.61 66.65
C ALA A 1110 -8.21 15.33 67.91
N LEU A 1111 -7.95 16.63 68.04
CA LEU A 1111 -8.43 17.44 69.17
C LEU A 1111 -9.95 17.67 69.11
N ILE A 1112 -10.53 17.78 67.92
CA ILE A 1112 -11.97 17.95 67.73
C ILE A 1112 -12.73 16.65 68.08
N GLU A 1113 -12.15 15.49 67.76
CA GLU A 1113 -12.72 14.15 67.98
C GLU A 1113 -12.65 13.67 69.46
N THR A 1114 -11.89 14.34 70.33
CA THR A 1114 -11.70 13.95 71.73
C THR A 1114 -13.01 13.90 72.54
N THR A 1115 -13.24 12.79 73.26
CA THR A 1115 -14.46 12.60 74.10
C THR A 1115 -14.34 13.25 75.49
N GLU A 1116 -15.47 13.55 76.14
CA GLU A 1116 -15.50 14.12 77.51
C GLU A 1116 -14.76 13.26 78.54
N ALA A 1117 -14.72 11.93 78.36
CA ALA A 1117 -13.98 11.01 79.21
C ALA A 1117 -12.45 11.10 79.02
N GLN A 1118 -11.99 11.33 77.79
CA GLN A 1118 -10.59 11.57 77.46
C GLN A 1118 -10.16 12.99 77.88
N GLN A 1119 -11.05 13.98 77.75
CA GLN A 1119 -10.85 15.35 78.25
C GLN A 1119 -10.78 15.42 79.78
N ALA A 1120 -11.49 14.55 80.51
CA ALA A 1120 -11.40 14.49 81.97
C ALA A 1120 -10.14 13.76 82.48
N ALA A 1121 -9.55 12.87 81.68
CA ALA A 1121 -8.35 12.11 82.01
C ALA A 1121 -7.04 12.83 81.65
N ALA A 1122 -7.07 13.71 80.64
CA ALA A 1122 -5.93 14.52 80.20
C ALA A 1122 -6.09 15.97 80.68
N ASN A 1123 -5.06 16.57 81.27
CA ASN A 1123 -5.01 18.03 81.39
C ASN A 1123 -4.95 18.62 79.96
N GLU A 1124 -6.06 19.14 79.44
CA GLU A 1124 -6.19 19.70 78.07
C GLU A 1124 -4.98 20.55 77.58
N PRO A 1125 -4.41 21.50 78.37
CA PRO A 1125 -3.24 22.27 77.92
C PRO A 1125 -1.95 21.43 77.73
N ALA A 1126 -1.85 20.24 78.35
CA ALA A 1126 -0.71 19.34 78.18
C ALA A 1126 -0.78 18.53 76.88
N MET A 1127 -2.00 18.21 76.40
CA MET A 1127 -2.20 17.47 75.15
C MET A 1127 -1.87 18.35 73.93
N LEU A 1128 -2.31 19.61 73.92
CA LEU A 1128 -1.95 20.57 72.85
C LEU A 1128 -0.43 20.76 72.77
N GLY A 1129 0.26 20.90 73.92
CA GLY A 1129 1.71 21.01 73.96
C GLY A 1129 2.42 19.80 73.34
N THR A 1130 1.94 18.59 73.65
CA THR A 1130 2.52 17.34 73.12
C THR A 1130 2.40 17.24 71.59
N TRP A 1131 1.26 17.63 71.03
CA TRP A 1131 1.08 17.68 69.56
C TRP A 1131 2.00 18.72 68.91
N LEU A 1132 2.18 19.87 69.53
CA LEU A 1132 3.06 20.91 69.00
C LEU A 1132 4.53 20.49 69.00
N ASP A 1133 4.99 19.87 70.09
CA ASP A 1133 6.35 19.30 70.18
C ASP A 1133 6.57 18.22 69.11
N THR A 1134 5.56 17.37 68.87
CA THR A 1134 5.59 16.32 67.85
C THR A 1134 5.71 16.90 66.44
N ILE A 1135 4.89 17.91 66.10
CA ILE A 1135 4.92 18.55 64.79
C ILE A 1135 6.26 19.28 64.57
N GLU A 1136 6.83 19.91 65.61
CA GLU A 1136 8.16 20.52 65.53
C GLU A 1136 9.25 19.47 65.23
N GLN A 1137 9.18 18.31 65.87
CA GLN A 1137 10.07 17.17 65.57
C GLN A 1137 9.91 16.65 64.15
N LEU A 1138 8.67 16.56 63.64
CA LEU A 1138 8.41 16.17 62.25
C LEU A 1138 9.02 17.16 61.26
N GLU A 1139 8.84 18.47 61.49
CA GLU A 1139 9.41 19.52 60.63
C GLU A 1139 10.95 19.47 60.61
N ILE A 1140 11.58 19.25 61.77
CA ILE A 1140 13.03 19.05 61.87
C ILE A 1140 13.46 17.79 61.09
N THR A 1141 12.71 16.70 61.22
CA THR A 1141 13.02 15.43 60.54
C THR A 1141 12.88 15.58 59.02
N ALA A 1142 11.86 16.27 58.53
CA ALA A 1142 11.67 16.59 57.12
C ALA A 1142 12.77 17.50 56.57
N PHE A 1143 13.22 18.48 57.34
CA PHE A 1143 14.39 19.29 56.97
C PHE A 1143 15.67 18.42 56.87
N LEU A 1144 15.89 17.52 57.83
CA LEU A 1144 17.03 16.59 57.82
C LEU A 1144 16.94 15.49 56.75
N SER A 1145 15.77 15.23 56.18
CA SER A 1145 15.59 14.34 55.02
C SER A 1145 15.72 15.08 53.68
N GLY A 1146 15.90 16.42 53.70
CA GLY A 1146 15.91 17.25 52.51
C GLY A 1146 14.54 17.36 51.84
N TYR A 1147 13.44 17.05 52.55
CA TYR A 1147 12.08 16.95 52.00
C TYR A 1147 11.91 15.85 50.94
N GLU A 1148 12.74 14.80 51.01
CA GLU A 1148 12.55 13.56 50.27
C GLU A 1148 11.59 12.64 51.05
N MET A 1149 10.56 12.12 50.38
CA MET A 1149 9.50 11.31 51.00
C MET A 1149 10.03 9.97 51.53
N GLY A 1150 10.85 9.26 50.75
CA GLY A 1150 11.45 7.98 51.17
C GLY A 1150 12.30 8.15 52.43
N ALA A 1151 13.24 9.10 52.42
CA ALA A 1151 14.09 9.40 53.56
C ALA A 1151 13.34 9.93 54.80
N LEU A 1152 12.18 10.59 54.64
CA LEU A 1152 11.32 10.97 55.77
C LEU A 1152 10.71 9.73 56.45
N LEU A 1153 10.22 8.77 55.65
CA LEU A 1153 9.56 7.56 56.15
C LEU A 1153 10.53 6.52 56.72
N GLU A 1154 11.79 6.51 56.26
CA GLU A 1154 12.86 5.62 56.78
C GLU A 1154 13.45 6.06 58.13
N LYS A 1155 13.47 7.36 58.44
CA LYS A 1155 14.05 7.88 59.70
C LYS A 1155 13.12 7.78 60.90
N SER A 1156 11.86 7.41 60.68
CA SER A 1156 10.79 7.33 61.69
C SER A 1156 10.47 5.91 62.12
N SER A 1157 11.35 4.93 61.85
CA SER A 1157 11.25 3.54 62.31
C SER A 1157 12.24 3.19 63.40
#